data_AF-A0A8J6LMB4-F1
#
_entry.id   AF-A0A8J6LMB4-F1
#
_cell.length_a   1.000
_cell.length_b   1.000
_cell.length_c   1.000
_cell.angle_alpha   90.00
_cell.angle_beta   90.00
_cell.angle_gamma   90.00
#
_symmetry.space_group_name_H-M   'P 1'
#
loop_
_entity.id
_entity.type
_entity.pdbx_description
1 polymer ?
#
loop_
_entity_poly.entity_id
_entity_poly.type
_entity_poly.pdbx_seq_one_letter_code
_entity_poly.pdbx_strand_id
1 'polypeptide(L)'
;MNSWMKTPVRRGGTEKMRIAVLDFPDLGGNVTGLGRFVAEELTTRLFLTRRFEVIERQLLNKVLDELKLSAAGFVDSSSAQELGKLLGVSAVVSGTLSQLATTVRVNARVITTSTGKIVAAASIELSKDEGVMQLLQTMVPPGGGIFSDPGATLPGRPGEGLGGHSAPVDSGDNLGGGFAGREEQTYKDRIEQALSSGEYLKAHSLCQEALAKFPAFAFAHAALGYTYLRIKPANEEQALLALEKAVALAEDPWGDGFAHYLLGRIYANRGRRLEARSALEKAALRHQAVGIRRSPEDWFNQAVRMCLELYREEIEACWAEQDYTRAINLSQQVIDKFNPAFAYTAKGYSLLKSKPVRAAEALNSLLAALALAERPYGDGWTNYLLGWAYWETGDKDKAQEALERAVASAQQSAVLSSPDWKTDCLRLLRYCYEGKIETFLVNGEYDEAIDFLEGVITFVPDYAYAYVVLGYSYLMTEKAPRRALEVLEKAVALEEAPVEPGWTEYLLGWAYQRNGRHGPAVDALGKALRKAEEAGLAPEWVADGRQRLAESYDQLFNQFRLRGGNISYYLVLAEASIELLPEYATGYAVKGYCLTELGTERTAEALALLQQAEALKEDPTGDGWIYYAFGRVYHQKGERKTAMFYLEQALRRGAEANVSERYYWYRQCNTLYQRLSKQHRSMYGLAVTMDSTVEEPYFMLKIGSEEGHPFTSFTGLKLRLGVSSELWRAEAGGELAWEGDIFPPTEFLGWYVLLGGGVYGVYGMNEGTGDYLDLGFYFGFETGLRFYFGEANRFCFTIGSEYRFYPEGESTVAFGVNLGLPVR
;
A
#
# COMPACT_ATOMS: atom_id res chain seq x y z
N MET A 1 -29.87 9.40 -22.00
CA MET A 1 -31.06 8.52 -21.84
C MET A 1 -30.54 7.14 -21.46
N ASN A 2 -31.21 6.48 -20.50
CA ASN A 2 -30.98 5.13 -19.91
C ASN A 2 -29.86 5.03 -18.83
N SER A 3 -29.96 4.29 -17.73
CA SER A 3 -31.05 3.71 -16.91
C SER A 3 -30.39 2.90 -15.77
N TRP A 4 -29.73 3.52 -14.78
CA TRP A 4 -29.11 2.77 -13.66
C TRP A 4 -29.23 3.45 -12.28
N MET A 5 -30.18 4.38 -12.12
CA MET A 5 -30.31 5.21 -10.91
C MET A 5 -31.14 4.58 -9.77
N LYS A 6 -31.22 3.25 -9.65
CA LYS A 6 -31.98 2.60 -8.56
C LYS A 6 -31.37 1.28 -8.08
N THR A 7 -30.55 1.37 -7.04
CA THR A 7 -30.44 0.34 -6.00
C THR A 7 -30.19 1.03 -4.66
N PRO A 8 -31.16 1.02 -3.72
CA PRO A 8 -30.89 1.48 -2.37
C PRO A 8 -30.04 0.41 -1.67
N VAL A 9 -28.79 0.75 -1.34
CA VAL A 9 -27.98 -0.04 -0.42
C VAL A 9 -28.69 -0.05 0.93
N ARG A 10 -29.18 -1.23 1.34
CA ARG A 10 -29.71 -1.45 2.70
C ARG A 10 -28.56 -1.24 3.70
N ARG A 11 -28.59 -0.14 4.46
CA ARG A 11 -27.78 -0.01 5.69
C ARG A 11 -28.29 -1.02 6.70
N GLY A 12 -27.51 -2.07 6.96
CA GLY A 12 -27.67 -2.88 8.17
C GLY A 12 -27.48 -1.98 9.39
N GLY A 13 -28.42 -2.04 10.33
CA GLY A 13 -28.29 -1.33 11.60
C GLY A 13 -27.12 -1.90 12.38
N THR A 14 -26.00 -1.19 12.43
CA THR A 14 -24.95 -1.44 13.40
C THR A 14 -25.41 -0.89 14.74
N GLU A 15 -25.48 -1.76 15.74
CA GLU A 15 -25.72 -1.38 17.13
C GLU A 15 -24.65 -0.34 17.54
N LYS A 16 -25.07 0.83 18.03
CA LYS A 16 -24.16 1.94 18.32
C LYS A 16 -23.26 1.54 19.49
N MET A 17 -21.97 1.80 19.37
CA MET A 17 -21.01 1.48 20.41
C MET A 17 -21.19 2.45 21.60
N ARG A 18 -21.44 1.90 22.79
CA ARG A 18 -21.57 2.69 24.03
C ARG A 18 -20.21 3.10 24.57
N ILE A 19 -20.02 4.39 24.86
CA ILE A 19 -18.74 4.96 25.31
C ILE A 19 -18.91 5.91 26.50
N ALA A 20 -17.95 5.88 27.42
CA ALA A 20 -17.87 6.81 28.54
C ALA A 20 -16.66 7.73 28.40
N VAL A 21 -16.79 9.01 28.76
CA VAL A 21 -15.70 9.99 28.80
C VAL A 21 -15.47 10.43 30.23
N LEU A 22 -14.22 10.34 30.69
CA LEU A 22 -13.81 10.74 32.04
C LEU A 22 -13.27 12.17 32.04
N ASP A 23 -13.26 12.78 33.23
CA ASP A 23 -12.55 14.04 33.46
C ASP A 23 -11.03 13.87 33.22
N PHE A 24 -10.38 14.95 32.80
CA PHE A 24 -8.95 14.97 32.50
C PHE A 24 -8.21 15.62 33.69
N PRO A 25 -7.68 14.83 34.64
CA PRO A 25 -6.93 15.35 35.78
C PRO A 25 -5.58 15.94 35.33
N ASP A 26 -5.03 16.84 36.15
CA ASP A 26 -3.62 17.19 36.06
C ASP A 26 -2.72 16.06 36.58
N LEU A 27 -1.40 16.23 36.47
CA LEU A 27 -0.42 15.26 36.99
C LEU A 27 -0.48 15.08 38.52
N GLY A 28 -1.15 15.99 39.24
CA GLY A 28 -1.42 15.89 40.67
C GLY A 28 -2.73 15.18 41.01
N GLY A 29 -3.49 14.72 40.01
CA GLY A 29 -4.79 14.07 40.19
C GLY A 29 -5.95 15.05 40.41
N ASN A 30 -5.76 16.35 40.22
CA ASN A 30 -6.82 17.34 40.41
C ASN A 30 -7.54 17.60 39.09
N VAL A 31 -8.88 17.62 39.13
CA VAL A 31 -9.68 18.03 37.96
C VAL A 31 -9.80 19.56 37.96
N THR A 32 -9.18 20.19 36.97
CA THR A 32 -9.30 21.64 36.73
C THR A 32 -10.51 21.94 35.85
N GLY A 33 -10.93 23.21 35.80
CA GLY A 33 -11.96 23.70 34.88
C GLY A 33 -11.62 23.39 33.43
N LEU A 34 -10.32 23.45 33.07
CA LEU A 34 -9.85 23.07 31.74
C LEU A 34 -10.03 21.56 31.48
N GLY A 35 -9.64 20.72 32.44
CA GLY A 35 -9.74 19.26 32.30
C GLY A 35 -11.18 18.80 32.14
N ARG A 36 -12.08 19.49 32.84
CA ARG A 36 -13.51 19.30 32.75
C ARG A 36 -14.09 19.79 31.42
N PHE A 37 -13.69 20.99 30.99
CA PHE A 37 -14.10 21.56 29.72
C PHE A 37 -13.74 20.65 28.55
N VAL A 38 -12.52 20.09 28.55
CA VAL A 38 -12.07 19.13 27.55
C VAL A 38 -12.95 17.88 27.52
N ALA A 39 -13.34 17.34 28.69
CA ALA A 39 -14.21 16.17 28.78
C ALA A 39 -15.62 16.45 28.23
N GLU A 40 -16.21 17.61 28.53
CA GLU A 40 -17.53 18.03 28.03
C GLU A 40 -17.53 18.30 26.52
N GLU A 41 -16.50 18.98 26.02
CA GLU A 41 -16.34 19.21 24.58
C GLU A 41 -16.18 17.88 23.85
N LEU A 42 -15.36 16.96 24.37
CA LEU A 42 -15.19 15.64 23.77
C LEU A 42 -16.48 14.82 23.79
N THR A 43 -17.23 14.86 24.88
CA THR A 43 -18.55 14.21 25.03
C THR A 43 -19.52 14.72 23.97
N THR A 44 -19.61 16.05 23.82
CA THR A 44 -20.46 16.70 22.83
C THR A 44 -20.05 16.31 21.41
N ARG A 45 -18.75 16.36 21.11
CA ARG A 45 -18.21 16.00 19.78
C ARG A 45 -18.46 14.53 19.44
N LEU A 46 -18.25 13.61 20.39
CA LEU A 46 -18.53 12.18 20.19
C LEU A 46 -20.02 11.92 19.97
N PHE A 47 -20.90 12.59 20.71
CA PHE A 47 -22.34 12.50 20.53
C PHE A 47 -22.78 12.99 19.14
N LEU A 48 -22.26 14.14 18.69
CA LEU A 48 -22.58 14.72 17.38
C LEU A 48 -22.17 13.84 16.20
N THR A 49 -21.18 12.95 16.36
CA THR A 49 -20.81 11.98 15.29
C THR A 49 -21.93 11.01 14.93
N ARG A 50 -22.93 10.81 15.81
CA ARG A 50 -24.00 9.80 15.73
C ARG A 50 -23.53 8.34 15.66
N ARG A 51 -22.23 8.07 15.77
CA ARG A 51 -21.62 6.72 15.75
C ARG A 51 -21.60 6.05 17.12
N PHE A 52 -21.60 6.85 18.18
CA PHE A 52 -21.52 6.39 19.57
C PHE A 52 -22.79 6.72 20.34
N GLU A 53 -23.08 5.90 21.35
CA GLU A 53 -24.02 6.23 22.42
C GLU A 53 -23.19 6.63 23.64
N VAL A 54 -23.14 7.93 23.93
CA VAL A 54 -22.26 8.47 24.98
C VAL A 54 -23.01 8.49 26.31
N ILE A 55 -22.40 7.93 27.35
CA ILE A 55 -23.00 7.89 28.69
C ILE A 55 -22.96 9.29 29.32
N GLU A 56 -24.10 9.71 29.86
CA GLU A 56 -24.19 10.96 30.59
C GLU A 56 -23.33 10.96 31.85
N ARG A 57 -22.63 12.07 32.05
CA ARG A 57 -21.69 12.25 33.15
C ARG A 57 -22.29 12.05 34.53
N GLN A 58 -23.55 12.45 34.76
CA GLN A 58 -24.19 12.30 36.06
C GLN A 58 -24.33 10.82 36.46
N LEU A 59 -24.58 9.94 35.49
CA LEU A 59 -24.65 8.50 35.70
C LEU A 59 -23.26 7.92 35.96
N LEU A 60 -22.25 8.41 35.23
CA LEU A 60 -20.85 8.03 35.41
C LEU A 60 -20.31 8.42 36.80
N ASN A 61 -20.60 9.63 37.27
CA ASN A 61 -20.17 10.10 38.59
C ASN A 61 -20.76 9.24 39.72
N LYS A 62 -22.03 8.84 39.62
CA LYS A 62 -22.65 7.94 40.62
C LYS A 62 -21.91 6.60 40.74
N VAL A 63 -21.50 6.03 39.60
CA VAL A 63 -20.78 4.76 39.58
C VAL A 63 -19.33 4.92 40.06
N LEU A 64 -18.67 6.04 39.74
CA LEU A 64 -17.34 6.35 40.24
C LEU A 64 -17.32 6.55 41.77
N ASP A 65 -18.34 7.21 42.32
CA ASP A 65 -18.51 7.42 43.76
C ASP A 65 -18.74 6.09 44.50
N GLU A 66 -19.53 5.17 43.92
CA GLU A 66 -19.78 3.83 44.49
C GLU A 66 -18.52 2.95 44.54
N LEU A 67 -17.67 3.04 43.52
CA LEU A 67 -16.45 2.23 43.43
C LEU A 67 -15.32 2.73 44.35
N LYS A 68 -15.46 3.91 44.98
CA LYS A 68 -14.39 4.60 45.72
C LYS A 68 -13.07 4.68 44.92
N LEU A 69 -13.16 4.60 43.60
CA LEU A 69 -12.02 4.84 42.71
C LEU A 69 -11.63 6.29 42.95
N SER A 70 -10.37 6.50 43.36
CA SER A 70 -9.89 7.82 43.73
C SER A 70 -10.32 8.85 42.70
N ALA A 71 -10.84 9.99 43.15
CA ALA A 71 -11.26 11.16 42.36
C ALA A 71 -10.15 11.77 41.48
N ALA A 72 -9.05 11.03 41.28
CA ALA A 72 -7.83 11.39 40.60
C ALA A 72 -7.88 11.18 39.07
N GLY A 73 -8.99 10.71 38.48
CA GLY A 73 -9.18 10.61 37.02
C GLY A 73 -8.20 9.69 36.26
N PHE A 74 -7.30 9.00 36.96
CA PHE A 74 -6.41 7.99 36.37
C PHE A 74 -7.11 6.64 36.37
N VAL A 75 -7.69 6.28 35.22
CA VAL A 75 -8.26 4.94 35.00
C VAL A 75 -7.21 4.08 34.31
N ASP A 76 -6.74 3.07 35.02
CA ASP A 76 -5.88 2.03 34.47
C ASP A 76 -6.68 0.97 33.71
N SER A 77 -5.97 0.04 33.08
CA SER A 77 -6.57 -1.03 32.27
C SER A 77 -7.60 -1.86 33.05
N SER A 78 -7.35 -2.14 34.33
CA SER A 78 -8.24 -2.86 35.25
C SER A 78 -9.51 -2.07 35.58
N SER A 79 -9.37 -0.79 35.93
CA SER A 79 -10.49 0.09 36.28
C SER A 79 -11.42 0.32 35.09
N ALA A 80 -10.87 0.39 33.86
CA ALA A 80 -11.67 0.50 32.64
C ALA A 80 -12.54 -0.74 32.38
N GLN A 81 -12.06 -1.93 32.73
CA GLN A 81 -12.83 -3.17 32.59
C GLN A 81 -13.99 -3.24 33.60
N GLU A 82 -13.77 -2.78 34.84
CA GLU A 82 -14.83 -2.70 35.85
C GLU A 82 -15.91 -1.68 35.49
N LEU A 83 -15.52 -0.49 35.00
CA LEU A 83 -16.45 0.50 34.48
C LEU A 83 -17.29 -0.03 33.32
N GLY A 84 -16.70 -0.84 32.43
CA GLY A 84 -17.42 -1.49 31.35
C GLY A 84 -18.49 -2.47 31.82
N LYS A 85 -18.20 -3.25 32.88
CA LYS A 85 -19.17 -4.21 33.45
C LYS A 85 -20.36 -3.51 34.12
N LEU A 86 -20.14 -2.35 34.73
CA LEU A 86 -21.19 -1.62 35.47
C LEU A 86 -22.01 -0.69 34.59
N LEU A 87 -21.36 0.04 33.67
CA LEU A 87 -22.01 1.03 32.80
C LEU A 87 -22.45 0.43 31.45
N GLY A 88 -22.08 -0.82 31.15
CA GLY A 88 -22.39 -1.46 29.87
C GLY A 88 -21.72 -0.77 28.67
N VAL A 89 -20.58 -0.12 28.89
CA VAL A 89 -19.82 0.58 27.84
C VAL A 89 -18.76 -0.33 27.24
N SER A 90 -18.58 -0.24 25.92
CA SER A 90 -17.59 -1.04 25.17
C SER A 90 -16.21 -0.39 25.16
N ALA A 91 -16.13 0.92 25.45
CA ALA A 91 -14.88 1.66 25.60
C ALA A 91 -15.01 2.82 26.61
N VAL A 92 -13.88 3.23 27.18
CA VAL A 92 -13.74 4.37 28.09
C VAL A 92 -12.66 5.30 27.55
N VAL A 93 -12.92 6.60 27.52
CA VAL A 93 -11.93 7.64 27.22
C VAL A 93 -11.37 8.19 28.51
N SER A 94 -10.04 8.15 28.64
CA SER A 94 -9.29 8.70 29.78
C SER A 94 -8.15 9.59 29.27
N GLY A 95 -7.75 10.58 30.05
CA GLY A 95 -6.67 11.47 29.66
C GLY A 95 -6.04 12.24 30.80
N THR A 96 -5.08 13.10 30.48
CA THR A 96 -4.34 13.91 31.48
C THR A 96 -4.00 15.29 30.93
N LEU A 97 -3.96 16.28 31.80
CA LEU A 97 -3.39 17.60 31.54
C LEU A 97 -1.97 17.71 32.12
N SER A 98 -1.01 18.07 31.28
CA SER A 98 0.37 18.33 31.70
C SER A 98 0.71 19.79 31.45
N GLN A 99 0.87 20.56 32.54
CA GLN A 99 1.23 21.96 32.45
C GLN A 99 2.73 22.12 32.16
N LEU A 100 3.06 22.86 31.12
CA LEU A 100 4.43 23.26 30.75
C LEU A 100 4.60 24.78 30.98
N ALA A 101 5.79 25.32 30.72
CA ALA A 101 6.10 26.73 31.00
C ALA A 101 5.12 27.70 30.30
N THR A 102 4.88 27.50 29.01
CA THR A 102 4.05 28.39 28.17
C THR A 102 2.84 27.69 27.53
N THR A 103 2.77 26.36 27.63
CA THR A 103 1.70 25.54 27.04
C THR A 103 1.12 24.54 28.04
N VAL A 104 -0.04 23.96 27.73
CA VAL A 104 -0.61 22.81 28.40
C VAL A 104 -0.76 21.69 27.38
N ARG A 105 -0.19 20.52 27.68
CA ARG A 105 -0.37 19.33 26.86
C ARG A 105 -1.58 18.54 27.36
N VAL A 106 -2.51 18.27 26.46
CA VAL A 106 -3.70 17.43 26.71
C VAL A 106 -3.45 16.07 26.06
N ASN A 107 -3.43 15.01 26.85
CA ASN A 107 -3.34 13.63 26.36
C ASN A 107 -4.69 12.93 26.53
N ALA A 108 -5.16 12.22 25.51
CA ALA A 108 -6.37 11.41 25.54
C ALA A 108 -6.09 10.00 25.03
N ARG A 109 -6.77 9.00 25.59
CA ARG A 109 -6.64 7.59 25.22
C ARG A 109 -8.00 6.90 25.28
N VAL A 110 -8.26 6.00 24.35
CA VAL A 110 -9.46 5.16 24.31
C VAL A 110 -9.06 3.75 24.73
N ILE A 111 -9.69 3.25 25.80
CA ILE A 111 -9.43 1.95 26.39
C ILE A 111 -10.65 1.05 26.15
N THR A 112 -10.46 -0.11 25.54
CA THR A 112 -11.55 -1.07 25.32
C THR A 112 -11.85 -1.80 26.62
N THR A 113 -13.10 -1.83 27.05
CA THR A 113 -13.47 -2.40 28.36
C THR A 113 -13.49 -3.93 28.39
N SER A 114 -13.55 -4.60 27.25
CA SER A 114 -13.46 -6.06 27.17
C SER A 114 -12.05 -6.59 27.39
N THR A 115 -11.03 -5.84 26.94
CA THR A 115 -9.62 -6.30 26.94
C THR A 115 -8.69 -5.42 27.75
N GLY A 116 -9.13 -4.24 28.19
CA GLY A 116 -8.30 -3.24 28.85
C GLY A 116 -7.25 -2.59 27.95
N LYS A 117 -7.24 -2.87 26.64
CA LYS A 117 -6.23 -2.36 25.70
C LYS A 117 -6.55 -0.95 25.23
N ILE A 118 -5.51 -0.13 25.10
CA ILE A 118 -5.59 1.18 24.43
C ILE A 118 -5.69 0.94 22.92
N VAL A 119 -6.75 1.45 22.30
CA VAL A 119 -7.03 1.30 20.86
C VAL A 119 -6.86 2.58 20.06
N ALA A 120 -6.83 3.72 20.75
CA ALA A 120 -6.50 5.02 20.15
C ALA A 120 -5.88 5.94 21.21
N ALA A 121 -5.01 6.85 20.79
CA ALA A 121 -4.44 7.89 21.64
C ALA A 121 -4.22 9.16 20.82
N ALA A 122 -4.38 10.33 21.45
CA ALA A 122 -4.14 11.62 20.85
C ALA A 122 -3.47 12.56 21.87
N SER A 123 -2.66 13.50 21.38
CA SER A 123 -2.02 14.53 22.19
C SER A 123 -2.07 15.86 21.44
N ILE A 124 -2.42 16.93 22.15
CA ILE A 124 -2.41 18.30 21.61
C ILE A 124 -1.80 19.27 22.63
N GLU A 125 -1.14 20.32 22.15
CA GLU A 125 -0.62 21.41 22.99
C GLU A 125 -1.45 22.67 22.81
N LEU A 126 -1.85 23.27 23.93
CA LEU A 126 -2.61 24.51 24.00
C LEU A 126 -1.71 25.61 24.56
N SER A 127 -1.67 26.77 23.92
CA SER A 127 -1.00 27.95 24.48
C SER A 127 -1.70 28.44 25.74
N LYS A 128 -0.94 28.85 26.75
CA LYS A 128 -1.49 29.44 27.99
C LYS A 128 -1.87 30.91 27.77
N ASP A 129 -2.97 31.13 27.07
CA ASP A 129 -3.62 32.45 27.02
C ASP A 129 -4.43 32.72 28.31
N GLU A 130 -4.99 33.91 28.43
CA GLU A 130 -5.71 34.35 29.63
C GLU A 130 -6.89 33.43 29.97
N GLY A 131 -7.63 32.95 28.96
CA GLY A 131 -8.76 32.04 29.14
C GLY A 131 -8.35 30.64 29.58
N VAL A 132 -7.30 30.07 28.97
CA VAL A 132 -6.73 28.78 29.37
C VAL A 132 -6.17 28.86 30.79
N MET A 133 -5.50 29.96 31.14
CA MET A 133 -4.96 30.18 32.49
C MET A 133 -6.05 30.27 33.55
N GLN A 134 -7.17 30.94 33.26
CA GLN A 134 -8.32 31.01 34.17
C GLN A 134 -8.95 29.62 34.42
N LEU A 135 -9.10 28.82 33.37
CA LEU A 135 -9.65 27.47 33.47
C LEU A 135 -8.71 26.48 34.20
N LEU A 136 -7.39 26.67 34.11
CA LEU A 136 -6.40 25.89 34.87
C LEU A 136 -6.43 26.20 36.37
N GLN A 137 -6.67 27.45 36.74
CA GLN A 137 -6.70 27.90 38.14
C GLN A 137 -8.01 27.56 38.85
N THR A 138 -9.05 27.21 38.11
CA THR A 138 -10.34 26.81 38.66
C THR A 138 -10.28 25.33 39.03
N MET A 139 -10.21 25.00 40.32
CA MET A 139 -10.36 23.61 40.78
C MET A 139 -11.82 23.20 40.85
N VAL A 140 -12.14 21.99 40.39
CA VAL A 140 -13.51 21.49 40.45
C VAL A 140 -13.62 20.34 41.43
N PRO A 141 -14.44 20.45 42.50
CA PRO A 141 -14.64 19.35 43.43
C PRO A 141 -15.33 18.16 42.75
N PRO A 142 -15.02 16.92 43.17
CA PRO A 142 -15.75 15.74 42.72
C PRO A 142 -17.23 15.90 43.11
N GLY A 143 -18.11 15.91 42.11
CA GLY A 143 -19.56 16.10 42.29
C GLY A 143 -20.12 17.52 42.08
N GLY A 144 -19.30 18.56 41.91
CA GLY A 144 -19.79 19.93 41.70
C GLY A 144 -19.99 20.27 40.23
N GLY A 145 -21.22 20.42 39.75
CA GLY A 145 -21.49 20.88 38.37
C GLY A 145 -20.96 22.32 38.14
N ILE A 146 -20.14 22.51 37.10
CA ILE A 146 -19.83 23.83 36.57
C ILE A 146 -20.66 23.98 35.30
N PHE A 147 -21.87 24.50 35.45
CA PHE A 147 -22.41 25.39 34.43
C PHE A 147 -21.87 26.78 34.78
N SER A 148 -20.70 27.13 34.25
CA SER A 148 -20.50 28.52 33.89
C SER A 148 -21.23 28.69 32.58
N ASP A 149 -22.47 29.20 32.66
CA ASP A 149 -23.10 29.89 31.54
C ASP A 149 -22.01 30.71 30.81
N PRO A 150 -21.94 30.71 29.47
CA PRO A 150 -21.41 31.86 28.77
C PRO A 150 -22.40 33.00 28.98
N GLY A 151 -22.48 33.48 30.22
CA GLY A 151 -23.13 34.71 30.59
C GLY A 151 -22.28 35.80 30.00
N ALA A 152 -22.54 36.12 28.73
CA ALA A 152 -21.99 37.26 28.05
C ALA A 152 -22.10 38.46 29.00
N THR A 153 -20.97 38.94 29.48
CA THR A 153 -20.87 40.32 29.93
C THR A 153 -21.35 41.15 28.75
N LEU A 154 -22.51 41.78 28.92
CA LEU A 154 -23.08 42.69 27.94
C LEU A 154 -22.01 43.75 27.61
N PRO A 155 -21.55 43.89 26.35
CA PRO A 155 -20.62 44.95 26.03
C PRO A 155 -21.25 46.28 26.42
N GLY A 156 -20.50 47.08 27.17
CA GLY A 156 -20.93 48.38 27.65
C GLY A 156 -21.15 49.35 26.49
N ARG A 157 -22.01 50.35 26.69
CA ARG A 157 -22.09 51.48 25.75
C ARG A 157 -20.75 52.25 25.82
N PRO A 158 -20.13 52.65 24.70
CA PRO A 158 -18.85 53.35 24.71
C PRO A 158 -18.91 54.63 25.57
N GLY A 159 -18.01 54.71 26.55
CA GLY A 159 -18.03 55.69 27.64
C GLY A 159 -17.84 55.07 29.03
N GLU A 160 -18.01 53.75 29.16
CA GLU A 160 -17.81 52.98 30.41
C GLU A 160 -16.31 52.75 30.77
N GLY A 161 -15.35 53.32 30.03
CA GLY A 161 -13.92 53.21 30.35
C GLY A 161 -13.02 54.08 29.50
N LEU A 162 -12.72 55.30 29.97
CA LEU A 162 -11.51 56.12 29.76
C LEU A 162 -11.86 57.57 30.12
N GLY A 163 -11.15 58.12 31.10
CA GLY A 163 -11.39 59.47 31.60
C GLY A 163 -11.07 60.57 30.58
N GLY A 164 -11.87 61.64 30.63
CA GLY A 164 -11.52 62.99 30.19
C GLY A 164 -11.42 63.21 28.68
N HIS A 165 -12.46 63.79 28.08
CA HIS A 165 -12.41 65.12 27.43
C HIS A 165 -13.66 65.36 26.58
N SER A 166 -14.38 66.41 26.94
CA SER A 166 -15.41 67.07 26.14
C SER A 166 -14.80 67.74 24.90
N ALA A 167 -15.46 67.60 23.75
CA ALA A 167 -15.28 68.48 22.59
C ALA A 167 -16.61 68.57 21.81
N PRO A 168 -16.86 69.68 21.10
CA PRO A 168 -18.11 70.41 21.15
C PRO A 168 -19.16 69.92 20.15
N VAL A 169 -20.43 70.05 20.52
CA VAL A 169 -21.57 69.90 19.60
C VAL A 169 -21.80 71.24 18.92
N ASP A 170 -21.77 71.20 17.60
CA ASP A 170 -22.05 72.28 16.67
C ASP A 170 -23.50 72.78 16.88
N SER A 171 -23.64 74.07 17.16
CA SER A 171 -24.91 74.74 17.34
C SER A 171 -25.49 75.13 15.98
N GLY A 172 -26.36 74.27 15.45
CA GLY A 172 -27.27 74.58 14.34
C GLY A 172 -28.67 74.85 14.87
N ASP A 173 -29.14 76.08 14.66
CA ASP A 173 -30.42 76.65 15.07
C ASP A 173 -31.65 75.73 14.92
N ASN A 174 -32.46 75.65 15.98
CA ASN A 174 -33.91 75.75 15.82
C ASN A 174 -34.58 76.29 17.10
N LEU A 175 -35.00 77.55 17.03
CA LEU A 175 -35.77 78.24 18.04
C LEU A 175 -37.24 77.80 17.96
N GLY A 176 -37.72 77.08 18.98
CA GLY A 176 -39.15 76.86 19.20
C GLY A 176 -39.51 75.50 19.84
N GLY A 177 -39.29 75.34 21.14
CA GLY A 177 -39.79 74.19 21.91
C GLY A 177 -39.87 74.51 23.41
N GLY A 178 -41.07 74.40 23.99
CA GLY A 178 -41.40 74.84 25.35
C GLY A 178 -40.68 74.09 26.48
N PHE A 179 -40.87 74.57 27.72
CA PHE A 179 -40.27 74.11 28.98
C PHE A 179 -40.08 72.58 29.14
N ALA A 180 -40.95 71.75 28.55
CA ALA A 180 -40.81 70.29 28.55
C ALA A 180 -39.50 69.78 27.90
N GLY A 181 -39.00 70.41 26.83
CA GLY A 181 -37.78 69.98 26.15
C GLY A 181 -36.49 70.20 26.95
N ARG A 182 -36.46 71.19 27.86
CA ARG A 182 -35.31 71.43 28.75
C ARG A 182 -35.24 70.41 29.89
N GLU A 183 -36.38 69.99 30.42
CA GLU A 183 -36.43 68.96 31.46
C GLU A 183 -36.12 67.56 30.92
N GLU A 184 -36.65 67.19 29.74
CA GLU A 184 -36.30 65.93 29.07
C GLU A 184 -34.79 65.82 28.79
N GLN A 185 -34.17 66.91 28.32
CA GLN A 185 -32.72 66.96 28.11
C GLN A 185 -31.95 66.81 29.44
N THR A 186 -32.44 67.41 30.54
CA THR A 186 -31.81 67.26 31.86
C THR A 186 -31.88 65.82 32.36
N TYR A 187 -33.01 65.13 32.15
CA TYR A 187 -33.13 63.71 32.49
C TYR A 187 -32.24 62.84 31.59
N LYS A 188 -32.14 63.16 30.29
CA LYS A 188 -31.22 62.50 29.36
C LYS A 188 -29.78 62.54 29.87
N ASP A 189 -29.26 63.72 30.18
CA ASP A 189 -27.88 63.91 30.61
C ASP A 189 -27.58 63.15 31.92
N ARG A 190 -28.52 63.17 32.88
CA ARG A 190 -28.40 62.46 34.16
C ARG A 190 -28.43 60.94 33.99
N ILE A 191 -29.27 60.42 33.10
CA ILE A 191 -29.34 58.99 32.79
C ILE A 191 -28.05 58.55 32.09
N GLU A 192 -27.56 59.31 31.11
CA GLU A 192 -26.29 59.02 30.43
C GLU A 192 -25.11 59.01 31.39
N GLN A 193 -25.03 59.97 32.31
CA GLN A 193 -24.00 60.01 33.35
C GLN A 193 -24.07 58.79 34.28
N ALA A 194 -25.27 58.37 34.69
CA ALA A 194 -25.43 57.20 35.55
C ALA A 194 -25.04 55.90 34.83
N LEU A 195 -25.39 55.77 33.54
CA LEU A 195 -25.00 54.62 32.71
C LEU A 195 -23.49 54.56 32.47
N SER A 196 -22.84 55.70 32.14
CA SER A 196 -21.39 55.74 31.93
C SER A 196 -20.59 55.47 33.21
N SER A 197 -21.17 55.79 34.37
CA SER A 197 -20.57 55.50 35.68
C SER A 197 -20.84 54.06 36.18
N GLY A 198 -21.58 53.25 35.41
CA GLY A 198 -21.94 51.88 35.79
C GLY A 198 -22.98 51.80 36.92
N GLU A 199 -23.62 52.90 37.29
CA GLU A 199 -24.61 52.99 38.37
C GLU A 199 -26.00 52.55 37.89
N TYR A 200 -26.16 51.27 37.48
CA TYR A 200 -27.37 50.78 36.81
C TYR A 200 -28.66 50.91 37.63
N LEU A 201 -28.61 50.75 38.95
CA LEU A 201 -29.78 50.92 39.82
C LEU A 201 -30.26 52.38 39.87
N LYS A 202 -29.33 53.34 39.83
CA LYS A 202 -29.64 54.76 39.79
C LYS A 202 -30.12 55.18 38.40
N ALA A 203 -29.50 54.68 37.35
CA ALA A 203 -30.00 54.86 35.99
C ALA A 203 -31.43 54.33 35.86
N HIS A 204 -31.72 53.16 36.46
CA HIS A 204 -33.04 52.56 36.48
C HIS A 204 -34.10 53.44 37.15
N SER A 205 -33.82 53.96 38.36
CA SER A 205 -34.75 54.87 39.05
C SER A 205 -34.97 56.17 38.29
N LEU A 206 -33.90 56.75 37.73
CA LEU A 206 -33.98 57.96 36.90
C LEU A 206 -34.82 57.74 35.65
N CYS A 207 -34.73 56.57 35.01
CA CYS A 207 -35.58 56.22 33.87
C CYS A 207 -37.05 56.15 34.29
N GLN A 208 -37.38 55.51 35.41
CA GLN A 208 -38.77 55.42 35.90
C GLN A 208 -39.34 56.80 36.24
N GLU A 209 -38.58 57.67 36.91
CA GLU A 209 -38.98 59.05 37.19
C GLU A 209 -39.21 59.86 35.90
N ALA A 210 -38.30 59.73 34.94
CA ALA A 210 -38.43 60.40 33.65
C ALA A 210 -39.69 59.94 32.90
N LEU A 211 -39.96 58.62 32.90
CA LEU A 211 -41.11 58.03 32.22
C LEU A 211 -42.45 58.30 32.91
N ALA A 212 -42.46 58.55 34.23
CA ALA A 212 -43.65 59.00 34.95
C ALA A 212 -44.09 60.41 34.53
N LYS A 213 -43.12 61.28 34.17
CA LYS A 213 -43.38 62.65 33.69
C LYS A 213 -43.56 62.71 32.17
N PHE A 214 -42.77 61.93 31.44
CA PHE A 214 -42.69 61.94 29.98
C PHE A 214 -42.86 60.52 29.43
N PRO A 215 -44.11 60.01 29.32
CA PRO A 215 -44.35 58.62 28.89
C PRO A 215 -43.90 58.29 27.46
N ALA A 216 -43.74 59.31 26.61
CA ALA A 216 -43.29 59.18 25.21
C ALA A 216 -41.76 59.35 25.04
N PHE A 217 -41.00 59.45 26.14
CA PHE A 217 -39.56 59.68 26.08
C PHE A 217 -38.79 58.43 25.67
N ALA A 218 -38.58 58.26 24.35
CA ALA A 218 -37.98 57.06 23.76
C ALA A 218 -36.59 56.71 24.32
N PHE A 219 -35.75 57.73 24.59
CA PHE A 219 -34.43 57.54 25.19
C PHE A 219 -34.51 56.85 26.56
N ALA A 220 -35.44 57.26 27.42
CA ALA A 220 -35.61 56.68 28.76
C ALA A 220 -36.19 55.26 28.69
N HIS A 221 -37.06 54.95 27.73
CA HIS A 221 -37.51 53.56 27.51
C HIS A 221 -36.34 52.65 27.08
N ALA A 222 -35.47 53.12 26.17
CA ALA A 222 -34.28 52.36 25.76
C ALA A 222 -33.30 52.14 26.91
N ALA A 223 -33.04 53.19 27.70
CA ALA A 223 -32.20 53.11 28.89
C ALA A 223 -32.78 52.20 29.97
N LEU A 224 -34.10 52.26 30.20
CA LEU A 224 -34.79 51.35 31.11
C LEU A 224 -34.59 49.89 30.66
N GLY A 225 -34.78 49.61 29.38
CA GLY A 225 -34.55 48.28 28.81
C GLY A 225 -33.13 47.76 29.02
N TYR A 226 -32.12 48.61 28.82
CA TYR A 226 -30.73 48.25 29.09
C TYR A 226 -30.42 48.03 30.58
N THR A 227 -30.99 48.85 31.47
CA THR A 227 -30.81 48.65 32.93
C THR A 227 -31.40 47.32 33.40
N TYR A 228 -32.53 46.88 32.86
CA TYR A 228 -33.11 45.56 33.16
C TYR A 228 -32.20 44.39 32.76
N LEU A 229 -31.35 44.57 31.74
CA LEU A 229 -30.38 43.55 31.32
C LEU A 229 -29.11 43.56 32.19
N ARG A 230 -28.71 44.73 32.74
CA ARG A 230 -27.49 44.88 33.56
C ARG A 230 -27.72 44.59 35.04
N ILE A 231 -28.89 44.87 35.59
CA ILE A 231 -29.25 44.55 36.99
C ILE A 231 -29.44 43.03 37.13
N LYS A 232 -28.89 42.42 38.19
CA LYS A 232 -29.01 40.98 38.44
C LYS A 232 -30.10 40.67 39.49
N PRO A 233 -30.97 39.66 39.25
CA PRO A 233 -31.07 38.85 38.03
C PRO A 233 -31.61 39.67 36.85
N ALA A 234 -31.10 39.40 35.65
CA ALA A 234 -31.51 40.12 34.45
C ALA A 234 -32.98 39.80 34.10
N ASN A 235 -33.76 40.82 33.77
CA ASN A 235 -35.16 40.66 33.39
C ASN A 235 -35.34 40.92 31.89
N GLU A 236 -35.15 39.88 31.07
CA GLU A 236 -35.27 39.98 29.62
C GLU A 236 -36.67 40.32 29.13
N GLU A 237 -37.73 39.96 29.87
CA GLU A 237 -39.11 40.24 29.48
C GLU A 237 -39.45 41.73 29.58
N GLN A 238 -39.11 42.34 30.71
CA GLN A 238 -39.28 43.78 30.90
C GLN A 238 -38.30 44.58 30.02
N ALA A 239 -37.09 44.06 29.80
CA ALA A 239 -36.15 44.64 28.86
C ALA A 239 -36.71 44.68 27.43
N LEU A 240 -37.29 43.56 26.96
CA LEU A 240 -37.87 43.49 25.63
C LEU A 240 -39.03 44.49 25.46
N LEU A 241 -39.97 44.51 26.40
CA LEU A 241 -41.14 45.40 26.33
C LEU A 241 -40.72 46.88 26.33
N ALA A 242 -39.76 47.25 27.18
CA ALA A 242 -39.22 48.61 27.22
C ALA A 242 -38.50 48.99 25.92
N LEU A 243 -37.69 48.08 25.37
CA LEU A 243 -36.98 48.32 24.11
C LEU A 243 -37.93 48.40 22.91
N GLU A 244 -38.90 47.48 22.77
CA GLU A 244 -39.92 47.50 21.72
C GLU A 244 -40.72 48.81 21.75
N LYS A 245 -41.08 49.29 22.95
CA LYS A 245 -41.73 50.58 23.12
C LYS A 245 -40.83 51.75 22.73
N ALA A 246 -39.53 51.67 23.02
CA ALA A 246 -38.57 52.72 22.65
C ALA A 246 -38.49 52.90 21.13
N VAL A 247 -38.28 51.81 20.36
CA VAL A 247 -38.20 51.88 18.88
C VAL A 247 -39.55 52.16 18.21
N ALA A 248 -40.67 51.90 18.88
CA ALA A 248 -41.99 52.32 18.39
C ALA A 248 -42.21 53.84 18.53
N LEU A 249 -41.60 54.49 19.52
CA LEU A 249 -41.72 55.92 19.77
C LEU A 249 -40.72 56.76 18.96
N ALA A 250 -39.51 56.25 18.75
CA ALA A 250 -38.51 56.87 17.90
C ALA A 250 -37.71 55.78 17.18
N GLU A 251 -37.49 55.93 15.87
CA GLU A 251 -36.77 54.93 15.08
C GLU A 251 -35.38 54.64 15.66
N ASP A 252 -34.64 55.66 16.09
CA ASP A 252 -33.32 55.49 16.73
C ASP A 252 -33.28 56.18 18.10
N PRO A 253 -33.75 55.53 19.19
CA PRO A 253 -33.88 56.16 20.52
C PRO A 253 -32.57 56.73 21.08
N TRP A 254 -31.45 56.15 20.68
CA TRP A 254 -30.09 56.54 21.07
C TRP A 254 -29.25 57.12 19.93
N GLY A 255 -29.81 57.18 18.72
CA GLY A 255 -29.16 57.71 17.52
C GLY A 255 -28.08 56.81 16.90
N ASP A 256 -27.46 55.92 17.68
CA ASP A 256 -26.31 55.07 17.30
C ASP A 256 -26.67 53.64 16.86
N GLY A 257 -27.94 53.23 17.01
CA GLY A 257 -28.41 51.88 16.67
C GLY A 257 -28.24 50.84 17.81
N PHE A 258 -27.70 51.21 18.97
CA PHE A 258 -27.44 50.26 20.06
C PHE A 258 -28.73 49.63 20.63
N ALA A 259 -29.83 50.37 20.66
CA ALA A 259 -31.14 49.85 21.09
C ALA A 259 -31.63 48.69 20.20
N HIS A 260 -31.41 48.79 18.88
CA HIS A 260 -31.72 47.74 17.92
C HIS A 260 -30.82 46.51 18.09
N TYR A 261 -29.54 46.69 18.46
CA TYR A 261 -28.65 45.58 18.78
C TYR A 261 -29.14 44.80 20.02
N LEU A 262 -29.57 45.49 21.08
CA LEU A 262 -30.12 44.85 22.27
C LEU A 262 -31.38 44.04 21.95
N LEU A 263 -32.30 44.61 21.16
CA LEU A 263 -33.48 43.89 20.67
C LEU A 263 -33.12 42.67 19.83
N GLY A 264 -32.21 42.85 18.89
CA GLY A 264 -31.73 41.78 18.02
C GLY A 264 -31.18 40.59 18.80
N ARG A 265 -30.41 40.84 19.86
CA ARG A 265 -29.88 39.79 20.73
C ARG A 265 -30.98 39.09 21.54
N ILE A 266 -31.94 39.84 22.10
CA ILE A 266 -33.08 39.23 22.82
C ILE A 266 -33.93 38.38 21.89
N TYR A 267 -34.22 38.86 20.67
CA TYR A 267 -34.95 38.08 19.67
C TYR A 267 -34.19 36.82 19.26
N ALA A 268 -32.85 36.89 19.09
CA ALA A 268 -32.02 35.73 18.80
C ALA A 268 -32.09 34.68 19.92
N ASN A 269 -31.95 35.10 21.18
CA ASN A 269 -32.06 34.23 22.35
C ASN A 269 -33.43 33.53 22.46
N ARG A 270 -34.50 34.19 21.99
CA ARG A 270 -35.87 33.65 21.97
C ARG A 270 -36.21 32.84 20.72
N GLY A 271 -35.26 32.64 19.80
CA GLY A 271 -35.49 31.93 18.54
C GLY A 271 -36.31 32.72 17.51
N ARG A 272 -36.59 34.01 17.73
CA ARG A 272 -37.29 34.91 16.80
C ARG A 272 -36.34 35.39 15.69
N ARG A 273 -35.87 34.46 14.83
CA ARG A 273 -34.74 34.67 13.90
C ARG A 273 -34.94 35.82 12.90
N LEU A 274 -36.12 35.94 12.29
CA LEU A 274 -36.38 36.99 11.28
C LEU A 274 -36.36 38.40 11.91
N GLU A 275 -36.94 38.53 13.10
CA GLU A 275 -36.98 39.80 13.83
C GLU A 275 -35.61 40.14 14.41
N ALA A 276 -34.87 39.13 14.88
CA ALA A 276 -33.48 39.27 15.28
C ALA A 276 -32.61 39.82 14.14
N ARG A 277 -32.69 39.21 12.95
CA ARG A 277 -31.95 39.65 11.76
C ARG A 277 -32.32 41.08 11.38
N SER A 278 -33.62 41.39 11.33
CA SER A 278 -34.09 42.74 10.97
C SER A 278 -33.60 43.80 11.96
N ALA A 279 -33.67 43.52 13.27
CA ALA A 279 -33.19 44.44 14.30
C ALA A 279 -31.66 44.61 14.25
N LEU A 280 -30.89 43.53 14.12
CA LEU A 280 -29.42 43.60 14.03
C LEU A 280 -28.96 44.32 12.76
N GLU A 281 -29.66 44.13 11.65
CA GLU A 281 -29.36 44.83 10.40
C GLU A 281 -29.59 46.34 10.54
N LYS A 282 -30.71 46.77 11.13
CA LYS A 282 -30.97 48.17 11.42
C LYS A 282 -29.89 48.76 12.32
N ALA A 283 -29.49 48.03 13.36
CA ALA A 283 -28.41 48.45 14.26
C ALA A 283 -27.10 48.72 13.49
N ALA A 284 -26.70 47.78 12.62
CA ALA A 284 -25.46 47.88 11.87
C ALA A 284 -25.48 49.01 10.82
N LEU A 285 -26.55 49.12 10.04
CA LEU A 285 -26.69 50.16 9.01
C LEU A 285 -26.78 51.57 9.62
N ARG A 286 -27.48 51.71 10.76
CA ARG A 286 -27.56 52.98 11.47
C ARG A 286 -26.18 53.42 11.97
N HIS A 287 -25.45 52.51 12.61
CA HIS A 287 -24.11 52.81 13.09
C HIS A 287 -23.16 53.24 11.95
N GLN A 288 -23.23 52.58 10.79
CA GLN A 288 -22.48 52.98 9.59
C GLN A 288 -22.86 54.38 9.09
N ALA A 289 -24.16 54.72 9.08
CA ALA A 289 -24.66 56.01 8.61
C ALA A 289 -24.26 57.19 9.51
N VAL A 290 -24.14 56.98 10.83
CA VAL A 290 -23.76 58.02 11.80
C VAL A 290 -22.26 58.36 11.70
N GLY A 291 -21.43 57.50 11.09
CA GLY A 291 -20.05 57.83 10.73
C GLY A 291 -19.13 58.12 11.91
N ILE A 292 -19.34 57.46 13.05
CA ILE A 292 -18.55 57.68 14.28
C ILE A 292 -17.09 57.25 14.02
N ARG A 293 -16.16 58.22 13.96
CA ARG A 293 -14.70 58.01 13.82
C ARG A 293 -14.02 57.56 15.13
N ARG A 294 -14.66 56.73 15.95
CA ARG A 294 -14.06 56.18 17.18
C ARG A 294 -13.84 54.68 17.01
N SER A 295 -12.86 54.13 17.74
CA SER A 295 -12.41 52.72 17.61
C SER A 295 -13.58 51.74 17.50
N PRO A 296 -13.45 50.63 16.73
CA PRO A 296 -14.53 49.68 16.50
C PRO A 296 -15.19 49.25 17.82
N GLU A 297 -16.44 49.67 18.03
CA GLU A 297 -17.19 49.39 19.25
C GLU A 297 -17.48 47.88 19.29
N ASP A 298 -17.15 47.20 20.40
CA ASP A 298 -17.26 45.73 20.55
C ASP A 298 -18.67 45.22 20.20
N TRP A 299 -19.71 45.99 20.57
CA TRP A 299 -21.10 45.66 20.25
C TRP A 299 -21.43 45.77 18.76
N PHE A 300 -20.82 46.70 17.99
CA PHE A 300 -21.09 46.85 16.56
C PHE A 300 -20.53 45.65 15.79
N ASN A 301 -19.28 45.26 16.08
CA ASN A 301 -18.68 44.07 15.49
C ASN A 301 -19.49 42.81 15.84
N GLN A 302 -19.98 42.73 17.07
CA GLN A 302 -20.87 41.64 17.49
C GLN A 302 -22.22 41.69 16.76
N ALA A 303 -22.82 42.87 16.58
CA ALA A 303 -24.08 43.05 15.85
C ALA A 303 -23.96 42.60 14.40
N VAL A 304 -22.90 43.03 13.70
CA VAL A 304 -22.59 42.61 12.33
C VAL A 304 -22.37 41.10 12.29
N ARG A 305 -21.55 40.54 13.18
CA ARG A 305 -21.30 39.10 13.23
C ARG A 305 -22.58 38.29 13.42
N MET A 306 -23.40 38.62 14.41
CA MET A 306 -24.67 37.92 14.67
C MET A 306 -25.63 38.06 13.48
N CYS A 307 -25.67 39.24 12.84
CA CYS A 307 -26.49 39.45 11.64
C CYS A 307 -26.03 38.56 10.48
N LEU A 308 -24.72 38.49 10.22
CA LEU A 308 -24.15 37.64 9.18
C LEU A 308 -24.34 36.15 9.46
N GLU A 309 -24.27 35.71 10.72
CA GLU A 309 -24.58 34.35 11.15
C GLU A 309 -26.05 33.99 10.86
N LEU A 310 -27.01 34.88 11.19
CA LEU A 310 -28.43 34.67 10.88
C LEU A 310 -28.70 34.65 9.37
N TYR A 311 -28.04 35.50 8.59
CA TYR A 311 -28.12 35.47 7.14
C TYR A 311 -27.60 34.14 6.57
N ARG A 312 -26.50 33.62 7.12
CA ARG A 312 -25.96 32.31 6.72
C ARG A 312 -26.96 31.19 7.00
N GLU A 313 -27.54 31.16 8.19
CA GLU A 313 -28.57 30.16 8.54
C GLU A 313 -29.78 30.21 7.59
N GLU A 314 -30.25 31.41 7.23
CA GLU A 314 -31.40 31.57 6.32
C GLU A 314 -31.06 31.09 4.90
N ILE A 315 -29.85 31.36 4.42
CA ILE A 315 -29.36 30.87 3.13
C ILE A 315 -29.24 29.34 3.14
N GLU A 316 -28.68 28.76 4.20
CA GLU A 316 -28.56 27.31 4.36
C GLU A 316 -29.93 26.62 4.43
N ALA A 317 -30.92 27.25 5.09
CA ALA A 317 -32.29 26.79 5.08
C ALA A 317 -32.89 26.78 3.66
N CYS A 318 -32.62 27.81 2.85
CA CYS A 318 -33.02 27.84 1.45
C CYS A 318 -32.39 26.69 0.64
N TRP A 319 -31.13 26.32 0.93
CA TRP A 319 -30.50 25.16 0.28
C TRP A 319 -31.16 23.84 0.67
N ALA A 320 -31.55 23.68 1.94
CA ALA A 320 -32.28 22.50 2.40
C ALA A 320 -33.66 22.38 1.73
N GLU A 321 -34.32 23.51 1.47
CA GLU A 321 -35.59 23.60 0.75
C GLU A 321 -35.44 23.54 -0.79
N GLN A 322 -34.21 23.55 -1.30
CA GLN A 322 -33.88 23.66 -2.74
C GLN A 322 -34.38 24.95 -3.41
N ASP A 323 -34.68 26.00 -2.64
CA ASP A 323 -35.05 27.31 -3.15
C ASP A 323 -33.80 28.16 -3.42
N TYR A 324 -33.11 27.84 -4.52
CA TYR A 324 -31.89 28.53 -4.91
C TYR A 324 -32.12 29.96 -5.36
N THR A 325 -33.31 30.30 -5.86
CA THR A 325 -33.62 31.68 -6.28
C THR A 325 -33.69 32.60 -5.06
N ARG A 326 -34.35 32.16 -3.98
CA ARG A 326 -34.34 32.89 -2.71
C ARG A 326 -32.93 33.00 -2.12
N ALA A 327 -32.15 31.92 -2.15
CA ALA A 327 -30.77 31.92 -1.68
C ALA A 327 -29.88 32.92 -2.45
N ILE A 328 -30.04 33.05 -3.77
CA ILE A 328 -29.32 34.03 -4.61
C ILE A 328 -29.69 35.46 -4.20
N ASN A 329 -30.98 35.74 -4.03
CA ASN A 329 -31.45 37.08 -3.67
C ASN A 329 -31.00 37.49 -2.26
N LEU A 330 -31.07 36.57 -1.29
CA LEU A 330 -30.56 36.80 0.07
C LEU A 330 -29.05 37.04 0.06
N SER A 331 -28.31 36.23 -0.70
CA SER A 331 -26.86 36.41 -0.83
C SER A 331 -26.50 37.77 -1.44
N GLN A 332 -27.23 38.20 -2.49
CA GLN A 332 -27.04 39.53 -3.08
C GLN A 332 -27.35 40.65 -2.09
N GLN A 333 -28.44 40.52 -1.33
CA GLN A 333 -28.82 41.50 -0.32
C GLN A 333 -27.73 41.69 0.74
N VAL A 334 -27.08 40.61 1.18
CA VAL A 334 -25.97 40.66 2.14
C VAL A 334 -24.72 41.28 1.52
N ILE A 335 -24.43 40.98 0.25
CA ILE A 335 -23.33 41.57 -0.51
C ILE A 335 -23.51 43.09 -0.59
N ASP A 336 -24.69 43.56 -0.96
CA ASP A 336 -24.97 44.99 -1.14
C ASP A 336 -24.86 45.79 0.17
N LYS A 337 -25.18 45.16 1.31
CA LYS A 337 -25.20 45.82 2.63
C LYS A 337 -23.88 45.73 3.38
N PHE A 338 -23.22 44.57 3.34
CA PHE A 338 -22.07 44.26 4.20
C PHE A 338 -20.83 43.79 3.44
N ASN A 339 -20.96 43.46 2.15
CA ASN A 339 -19.89 42.95 1.29
C ASN A 339 -19.02 41.81 1.89
N PRO A 340 -19.58 40.76 2.52
CA PRO A 340 -18.75 39.72 3.13
C PRO A 340 -18.41 38.60 2.14
N ALA A 341 -17.18 38.08 2.21
CA ALA A 341 -16.69 37.04 1.29
C ALA A 341 -17.57 35.77 1.25
N PHE A 342 -18.14 35.35 2.38
CA PHE A 342 -18.98 34.15 2.45
C PHE A 342 -20.25 34.25 1.59
N ALA A 343 -20.81 35.46 1.44
CA ALA A 343 -22.06 35.66 0.70
C ALA A 343 -21.85 35.50 -0.81
N TYR A 344 -20.67 35.90 -1.32
CA TYR A 344 -20.28 35.64 -2.69
C TYR A 344 -20.12 34.14 -2.99
N THR A 345 -19.52 33.38 -2.07
CA THR A 345 -19.42 31.92 -2.19
C THR A 345 -20.81 31.26 -2.13
N ALA A 346 -21.68 31.71 -1.22
CA ALA A 346 -23.04 31.22 -1.10
C ALA A 346 -23.88 31.48 -2.37
N LYS A 347 -23.73 32.68 -2.95
CA LYS A 347 -24.33 33.03 -4.25
C LYS A 347 -23.80 32.13 -5.36
N GLY A 348 -22.48 31.92 -5.42
CA GLY A 348 -21.84 31.03 -6.39
C GLY A 348 -22.37 29.60 -6.34
N TYR A 349 -22.44 29.00 -5.15
CA TYR A 349 -23.04 27.68 -4.94
C TYR A 349 -24.50 27.62 -5.41
N SER A 350 -25.29 28.61 -5.03
CA SER A 350 -26.72 28.66 -5.38
C SER A 350 -26.92 28.79 -6.90
N LEU A 351 -26.07 29.53 -7.60
CA LEU A 351 -26.08 29.64 -9.07
C LEU A 351 -25.70 28.32 -9.76
N LEU A 352 -24.73 27.57 -9.23
CA LEU A 352 -24.35 26.25 -9.76
C LEU A 352 -25.44 25.19 -9.57
N LYS A 353 -26.19 25.26 -8.46
CA LYS A 353 -27.31 24.34 -8.19
C LYS A 353 -28.62 24.75 -8.86
N SER A 354 -28.77 26.01 -9.25
CA SER A 354 -29.95 26.50 -9.95
C SER A 354 -30.12 25.84 -11.32
N LYS A 355 -31.37 25.78 -11.81
CA LYS A 355 -31.70 25.25 -13.14
C LYS A 355 -32.37 26.36 -13.97
N PRO A 356 -31.83 26.72 -15.15
CA PRO A 356 -30.58 26.23 -15.75
C PRO A 356 -29.35 26.65 -14.94
N VAL A 357 -28.26 25.87 -15.06
CA VAL A 357 -26.98 26.14 -14.38
C VAL A 357 -26.38 27.43 -14.93
N ARG A 358 -26.06 28.38 -14.05
CA ARG A 358 -25.51 29.71 -14.41
C ARG A 358 -24.01 29.78 -14.07
N ALA A 359 -23.21 28.91 -14.70
CA ALA A 359 -21.80 28.70 -14.34
C ALA A 359 -20.92 29.95 -14.48
N ALA A 360 -21.07 30.74 -15.55
CA ALA A 360 -20.28 31.95 -15.75
C ALA A 360 -20.52 33.02 -14.67
N GLU A 361 -21.78 33.18 -14.24
CA GLU A 361 -22.12 34.11 -13.15
C GLU A 361 -21.62 33.60 -11.79
N ALA A 362 -21.71 32.28 -11.58
CA ALA A 362 -21.17 31.64 -10.39
C ALA A 362 -19.65 31.87 -10.30
N LEU A 363 -18.94 31.71 -11.42
CA LEU A 363 -17.50 31.92 -11.51
C LEU A 363 -17.13 33.35 -11.10
N ASN A 364 -17.79 34.36 -11.66
CA ASN A 364 -17.56 35.76 -11.32
C ASN A 364 -17.79 36.03 -9.82
N SER A 365 -18.87 35.47 -9.25
CA SER A 365 -19.16 35.59 -7.82
C SER A 365 -18.07 34.95 -6.96
N LEU A 366 -17.63 33.74 -7.31
CA LEU A 366 -16.62 33.00 -6.54
C LEU A 366 -15.23 33.65 -6.61
N LEU A 367 -14.85 34.20 -7.76
CA LEU A 367 -13.61 34.97 -7.89
C LEU A 367 -13.63 36.24 -7.04
N ALA A 368 -14.78 36.94 -6.99
CA ALA A 368 -14.97 38.08 -6.09
C ALA A 368 -14.85 37.68 -4.60
N ALA A 369 -15.32 36.49 -4.22
CA ALA A 369 -15.15 35.96 -2.87
C ALA A 369 -13.67 35.83 -2.48
N LEU A 370 -12.85 35.25 -3.37
CA LEU A 370 -11.41 35.08 -3.14
C LEU A 370 -10.63 36.39 -3.12
N ALA A 371 -11.09 37.41 -3.87
CA ALA A 371 -10.48 38.73 -3.83
C ALA A 371 -10.67 39.45 -2.48
N LEU A 372 -11.75 39.13 -1.75
CA LEU A 372 -12.06 39.71 -0.44
C LEU A 372 -11.40 38.97 0.72
N ALA A 373 -11.25 37.64 0.61
CA ALA A 373 -10.61 36.83 1.63
C ALA A 373 -9.92 35.62 1.00
N GLU A 374 -8.67 35.34 1.38
CA GLU A 374 -7.92 34.18 0.91
C GLU A 374 -8.60 32.84 1.25
N ARG A 375 -9.37 32.80 2.36
CA ARG A 375 -10.14 31.63 2.79
C ARG A 375 -11.55 32.02 3.25
N PRO A 376 -12.52 32.22 2.33
CA PRO A 376 -13.85 32.71 2.68
C PRO A 376 -14.64 31.81 3.67
N TYR A 377 -14.41 30.49 3.61
CA TYR A 377 -14.97 29.49 4.53
C TYR A 377 -13.90 28.67 5.30
N GLY A 378 -12.61 28.92 5.09
CA GLY A 378 -11.52 28.28 5.86
C GLY A 378 -11.19 26.83 5.51
N ASP A 379 -12.06 26.10 4.82
CA ASP A 379 -11.97 24.65 4.60
C ASP A 379 -11.58 24.23 3.17
N GLY A 380 -11.59 25.16 2.21
CA GLY A 380 -11.32 24.89 0.78
C GLY A 380 -12.58 24.80 -0.10
N TRP A 381 -13.77 24.96 0.48
CA TRP A 381 -15.04 24.80 -0.24
C TRP A 381 -15.20 25.77 -1.43
N THR A 382 -14.78 27.04 -1.28
CA THR A 382 -14.83 28.03 -2.37
C THR A 382 -14.01 27.59 -3.59
N ASN A 383 -12.84 27.00 -3.36
CA ASN A 383 -11.98 26.49 -4.44
C ASN A 383 -12.60 25.27 -5.13
N TYR A 384 -13.27 24.39 -4.38
CA TYR A 384 -14.04 23.29 -4.95
C TYR A 384 -15.15 23.81 -5.89
N LEU A 385 -15.91 24.83 -5.44
CA LEU A 385 -16.96 25.43 -6.26
C LEU A 385 -16.41 26.12 -7.51
N LEU A 386 -15.23 26.75 -7.41
CA LEU A 386 -14.54 27.30 -8.58
C LEU A 386 -14.16 26.20 -9.56
N GLY A 387 -13.61 25.08 -9.06
CA GLY A 387 -13.31 23.91 -9.87
C GLY A 387 -14.54 23.39 -10.62
N TRP A 388 -15.67 23.28 -9.92
CA TRP A 388 -16.95 22.89 -10.56
C TRP A 388 -17.43 23.94 -11.58
N ALA A 389 -17.35 25.24 -11.26
CA ALA A 389 -17.74 26.28 -12.20
C ALA A 389 -16.88 26.27 -13.48
N TYR A 390 -15.56 26.12 -13.34
CA TYR A 390 -14.65 26.02 -14.49
C TYR A 390 -14.95 24.79 -15.36
N TRP A 391 -15.23 23.65 -14.71
CA TRP A 391 -15.64 22.42 -15.40
C TRP A 391 -16.89 22.62 -16.26
N GLU A 392 -17.94 23.24 -15.72
CA GLU A 392 -19.18 23.53 -16.46
C GLU A 392 -18.95 24.54 -17.61
N THR A 393 -17.98 25.45 -17.47
CA THR A 393 -17.61 26.40 -18.54
C THR A 393 -16.65 25.80 -19.59
N GLY A 394 -16.11 24.60 -19.37
CA GLY A 394 -15.21 23.91 -20.29
C GLY A 394 -13.71 24.17 -20.12
N ASP A 395 -13.30 25.00 -19.15
CA ASP A 395 -11.88 25.30 -18.87
C ASP A 395 -11.29 24.25 -17.90
N LYS A 396 -10.94 23.08 -18.44
CA LYS A 396 -10.50 21.91 -17.66
C LYS A 396 -9.21 22.13 -16.88
N ASP A 397 -8.28 22.94 -17.40
CA ASP A 397 -7.00 23.22 -16.75
C ASP A 397 -7.20 24.04 -15.48
N LYS A 398 -7.96 25.14 -15.57
CA LYS A 398 -8.31 25.93 -14.37
C LYS A 398 -9.19 25.16 -13.40
N ALA A 399 -10.03 24.26 -13.90
CA ALA A 399 -10.81 23.37 -13.05
C ALA A 399 -9.89 22.48 -12.20
N GLN A 400 -8.88 21.85 -12.81
CA GLN A 400 -7.90 21.03 -12.11
C GLN A 400 -7.17 21.85 -11.02
N GLU A 401 -6.59 22.99 -11.37
CA GLU A 401 -5.85 23.83 -10.42
C GLU A 401 -6.71 24.24 -9.21
N ALA A 402 -7.96 24.64 -9.45
CA ALA A 402 -8.87 25.04 -8.39
C ALA A 402 -9.23 23.87 -7.47
N LEU A 403 -9.48 22.68 -8.02
CA LEU A 403 -9.78 21.48 -7.23
C LEU A 403 -8.58 21.01 -6.41
N GLU A 404 -7.36 21.06 -6.95
CA GLU A 404 -6.12 20.75 -6.22
C GLU A 404 -5.91 21.70 -5.04
N ARG A 405 -6.13 23.00 -5.24
CA ARG A 405 -6.10 24.00 -4.17
C ARG A 405 -7.17 23.71 -3.10
N ALA A 406 -8.34 23.21 -3.50
CA ALA A 406 -9.39 22.81 -2.57
C ALA A 406 -8.94 21.64 -1.70
N VAL A 407 -8.36 20.59 -2.29
CA VAL A 407 -7.84 19.42 -1.55
C VAL A 407 -6.70 19.83 -0.61
N ALA A 408 -5.74 20.64 -1.08
CA ALA A 408 -4.64 21.14 -0.26
C ALA A 408 -5.15 21.97 0.93
N SER A 409 -6.16 22.83 0.70
CA SER A 409 -6.79 23.62 1.76
C SER A 409 -7.50 22.73 2.79
N ALA A 410 -8.22 21.70 2.33
CA ALA A 410 -8.89 20.75 3.20
C ALA A 410 -7.92 19.89 4.02
N GLN A 411 -6.74 19.54 3.47
CA GLN A 411 -5.69 18.83 4.21
C GLN A 411 -5.04 19.70 5.29
N GLN A 412 -4.92 21.01 5.05
CA GLN A 412 -4.38 21.97 6.01
C GLN A 412 -5.40 22.40 7.08
N SER A 413 -6.69 22.27 6.79
CA SER A 413 -7.75 22.60 7.74
C SER A 413 -7.81 21.53 8.83
N ALA A 414 -7.75 21.94 10.11
CA ALA A 414 -7.76 21.05 11.28
C ALA A 414 -9.15 20.38 11.53
N VAL A 415 -9.90 20.09 10.47
CA VAL A 415 -11.24 19.51 10.52
C VAL A 415 -11.11 17.99 10.63
N LEU A 416 -11.59 17.45 11.75
CA LEU A 416 -11.53 16.02 12.11
C LEU A 416 -12.35 15.11 11.19
N SER A 417 -13.28 15.67 10.40
CA SER A 417 -14.07 14.97 9.40
C SER A 417 -13.77 15.48 8.00
N SER A 418 -13.53 14.55 7.07
CA SER A 418 -13.48 14.89 5.64
C SER A 418 -14.74 15.68 5.24
N PRO A 419 -14.61 16.88 4.65
CA PRO A 419 -15.76 17.63 4.19
C PRO A 419 -16.60 16.81 3.21
N ASP A 420 -17.94 16.95 3.25
CA ASP A 420 -18.85 16.20 2.36
C ASP A 420 -18.52 16.43 0.88
N TRP A 421 -18.11 17.65 0.53
CA TRP A 421 -17.71 18.02 -0.83
C TRP A 421 -16.41 17.40 -1.29
N LYS A 422 -15.56 16.88 -0.38
CA LYS A 422 -14.22 16.35 -0.74
C LYS A 422 -14.32 15.11 -1.63
N THR A 423 -15.29 14.23 -1.39
CA THR A 423 -15.50 13.03 -2.23
C THR A 423 -15.86 13.43 -3.67
N ASP A 424 -16.74 14.42 -3.82
CA ASP A 424 -17.09 14.97 -5.14
C ASP A 424 -15.92 15.71 -5.80
N CYS A 425 -15.11 16.42 -5.01
CA CYS A 425 -13.89 17.08 -5.49
C CYS A 425 -12.90 16.06 -6.05
N LEU A 426 -12.59 14.98 -5.31
CA LEU A 426 -11.70 13.91 -5.75
C LEU A 426 -12.24 13.20 -7.00
N ARG A 427 -13.57 13.02 -7.10
CA ARG A 427 -14.22 12.47 -8.29
C ARG A 427 -14.03 13.37 -9.51
N LEU A 428 -14.25 14.69 -9.39
CA LEU A 428 -14.01 15.64 -10.47
C LEU A 428 -12.53 15.72 -10.88
N LEU A 429 -11.62 15.67 -9.90
CA LEU A 429 -10.18 15.61 -10.16
C LEU A 429 -9.79 14.40 -10.99
N ARG A 430 -10.33 13.21 -10.66
CA ARG A 430 -10.07 11.99 -11.46
C ARG A 430 -10.45 12.19 -12.93
N TYR A 431 -11.59 12.81 -13.23
CA TYR A 431 -11.98 13.13 -14.62
C TYR A 431 -11.06 14.16 -15.30
N CYS A 432 -10.59 15.17 -14.57
CA CYS A 432 -9.59 16.11 -15.09
C CYS A 432 -8.28 15.39 -15.44
N TYR A 433 -7.83 14.49 -14.58
CA TYR A 433 -6.59 13.73 -14.76
C TYR A 433 -6.69 12.70 -15.88
N GLU A 434 -7.81 11.99 -15.98
CA GLU A 434 -8.05 10.97 -17.02
C GLU A 434 -7.84 11.53 -18.43
N GLY A 435 -8.40 12.71 -18.74
CA GLY A 435 -8.20 13.33 -20.05
C GLY A 435 -6.75 13.72 -20.35
N LYS A 436 -5.97 14.13 -19.34
CA LYS A 436 -4.54 14.41 -19.50
C LYS A 436 -3.72 13.14 -19.66
N ILE A 437 -4.03 12.11 -18.88
CA ILE A 437 -3.42 10.79 -18.97
C ILE A 437 -3.59 10.20 -20.36
N GLU A 438 -4.82 10.21 -20.89
CA GLU A 438 -5.11 9.76 -22.25
C GLU A 438 -4.29 10.51 -23.30
N THR A 439 -4.16 11.83 -23.13
CA THR A 439 -3.35 12.67 -24.04
C THR A 439 -1.88 12.26 -24.02
N PHE A 440 -1.29 12.06 -22.84
CA PHE A 440 0.10 11.58 -22.72
C PHE A 440 0.30 10.21 -23.34
N LEU A 441 -0.64 9.28 -23.12
CA LEU A 441 -0.56 7.92 -23.66
C LEU A 441 -0.68 7.90 -25.19
N VAL A 442 -1.60 8.69 -25.76
CA VAL A 442 -1.78 8.81 -27.22
C VAL A 442 -0.57 9.45 -27.89
N ASN A 443 0.04 10.46 -27.25
CA ASN A 443 1.21 11.14 -27.79
C ASN A 443 2.53 10.38 -27.53
N GLY A 444 2.53 9.38 -26.63
CA GLY A 444 3.75 8.66 -26.22
C GLY A 444 4.69 9.49 -25.33
N GLU A 445 4.17 10.52 -24.66
CA GLU A 445 4.90 11.44 -23.77
C GLU A 445 5.04 10.82 -22.36
N TYR A 446 5.78 9.70 -22.27
CA TYR A 446 5.86 8.91 -21.04
C TYR A 446 6.68 9.57 -19.92
N ASP A 447 7.68 10.39 -20.25
CA ASP A 447 8.49 11.09 -19.26
C ASP A 447 7.68 12.19 -18.56
N GLU A 448 6.94 12.99 -19.34
CA GLU A 448 6.02 14.02 -18.85
C GLU A 448 4.86 13.40 -18.05
N ALA A 449 4.38 12.23 -18.48
CA ALA A 449 3.37 11.47 -17.76
C ALA A 449 3.86 11.04 -16.36
N ILE A 450 5.13 10.64 -16.21
CA ILE A 450 5.70 10.24 -14.91
C ILE A 450 5.66 11.42 -13.95
N ASP A 451 6.20 12.57 -14.34
CA ASP A 451 6.25 13.77 -13.50
C ASP A 451 4.85 14.22 -13.09
N PHE A 452 3.90 14.19 -14.04
CA PHE A 452 2.51 14.52 -13.78
C PHE A 452 1.85 13.53 -12.80
N LEU A 453 2.00 12.22 -13.02
CA LEU A 453 1.37 11.17 -12.23
C LEU A 453 1.95 11.04 -10.82
N GLU A 454 3.25 11.29 -10.64
CA GLU A 454 3.87 11.41 -9.32
C GLU A 454 3.22 12.53 -8.51
N GLY A 455 2.83 13.64 -9.17
CA GLY A 455 2.02 14.70 -8.56
C GLY A 455 0.59 14.24 -8.23
N VAL A 456 -0.10 13.60 -9.19
CA VAL A 456 -1.50 13.15 -9.05
C VAL A 456 -1.71 12.26 -7.81
N ILE A 457 -0.82 11.30 -7.58
CA ILE A 457 -0.95 10.36 -6.44
C ILE A 457 -0.78 11.02 -5.07
N THR A 458 -0.25 12.25 -5.00
CA THR A 458 -0.21 13.03 -3.76
C THR A 458 -1.58 13.62 -3.39
N PHE A 459 -2.40 13.95 -4.40
CA PHE A 459 -3.74 14.50 -4.21
C PHE A 459 -4.80 13.40 -4.10
N VAL A 460 -4.65 12.32 -4.87
CA VAL A 460 -5.60 11.20 -4.93
C VAL A 460 -4.88 9.86 -4.72
N PRO A 461 -4.51 9.50 -3.47
CA PRO A 461 -3.68 8.32 -3.18
C PRO A 461 -4.37 6.96 -3.44
N ASP A 462 -5.69 6.96 -3.64
CA ASP A 462 -6.50 5.79 -3.93
C ASP A 462 -6.87 5.67 -5.43
N TYR A 463 -6.19 6.44 -6.30
CA TYR A 463 -6.46 6.42 -7.74
C TYR A 463 -5.72 5.28 -8.44
N ALA A 464 -6.32 4.09 -8.47
CA ALA A 464 -5.72 2.88 -9.04
C ALA A 464 -5.24 3.08 -10.49
N TYR A 465 -6.02 3.73 -11.37
CA TYR A 465 -5.62 3.96 -12.76
C TYR A 465 -4.33 4.80 -12.89
N ALA A 466 -4.14 5.83 -12.06
CA ALA A 466 -2.90 6.60 -12.07
C ALA A 466 -1.67 5.74 -11.73
N TYR A 467 -1.78 4.79 -10.79
CA TYR A 467 -0.69 3.86 -10.49
C TYR A 467 -0.40 2.89 -11.64
N VAL A 468 -1.44 2.39 -12.31
CA VAL A 468 -1.27 1.51 -13.48
C VAL A 468 -0.52 2.24 -14.59
N VAL A 469 -0.97 3.44 -14.94
CA VAL A 469 -0.35 4.26 -16.00
C VAL A 469 1.06 4.69 -15.61
N LEU A 470 1.30 5.07 -14.35
CA LEU A 470 2.64 5.42 -13.87
C LEU A 470 3.61 4.24 -13.99
N GLY A 471 3.14 3.04 -13.63
CA GLY A 471 3.89 1.80 -13.81
C GLY A 471 4.19 1.50 -15.28
N TYR A 472 3.21 1.68 -16.16
CA TYR A 472 3.38 1.55 -17.61
C TYR A 472 4.40 2.55 -18.17
N SER A 473 4.31 3.84 -17.79
CA SER A 473 5.23 4.87 -18.25
C SER A 473 6.68 4.60 -17.80
N TYR A 474 6.90 4.09 -16.58
CA TYR A 474 8.24 3.65 -16.15
C TYR A 474 8.76 2.46 -16.98
N LEU A 475 7.89 1.52 -17.37
CA LEU A 475 8.29 0.39 -18.22
C LEU A 475 8.62 0.84 -19.65
N MET A 476 7.85 1.76 -20.22
CA MET A 476 8.05 2.30 -21.57
C MET A 476 9.33 3.13 -21.69
N THR A 477 9.67 3.90 -20.65
CA THR A 477 10.91 4.69 -20.61
C THR A 477 12.13 3.85 -20.23
N GLU A 478 11.93 2.60 -19.79
CA GLU A 478 12.93 1.74 -19.16
C GLU A 478 13.64 2.37 -17.94
N LYS A 479 13.07 3.44 -17.39
CA LYS A 479 13.58 4.15 -16.22
C LYS A 479 13.01 3.51 -14.96
N ALA A 480 13.89 3.18 -14.01
CA ALA A 480 13.53 2.70 -12.67
C ALA A 480 12.56 1.48 -12.64
N PRO A 481 12.96 0.30 -13.17
CA PRO A 481 12.11 -0.90 -13.17
C PRO A 481 11.66 -1.34 -11.77
N ARG A 482 12.42 -1.00 -10.72
CA ARG A 482 12.01 -1.22 -9.32
C ARG A 482 10.81 -0.36 -8.93
N ARG A 483 10.79 0.92 -9.30
CA ARG A 483 9.65 1.81 -9.04
C ARG A 483 8.41 1.36 -9.80
N ALA A 484 8.58 0.95 -11.06
CA ALA A 484 7.49 0.37 -11.85
C ALA A 484 6.80 -0.78 -11.10
N LEU A 485 7.60 -1.68 -10.52
CA LEU A 485 7.08 -2.79 -9.73
C LEU A 485 6.32 -2.31 -8.49
N GLU A 486 6.91 -1.39 -7.71
CA GLU A 486 6.29 -0.87 -6.47
C GLU A 486 4.93 -0.19 -6.73
N VAL A 487 4.82 0.60 -7.80
CA VAL A 487 3.55 1.29 -8.13
C VAL A 487 2.50 0.32 -8.67
N LEU A 488 2.89 -0.69 -9.45
CA LEU A 488 1.97 -1.71 -9.95
C LEU A 488 1.46 -2.64 -8.85
N GLU A 489 2.32 -3.00 -7.88
CA GLU A 489 1.89 -3.77 -6.70
C GLU A 489 0.87 -2.97 -5.86
N LYS A 490 1.04 -1.65 -5.75
CA LYS A 490 0.03 -0.76 -5.12
C LYS A 490 -1.26 -0.71 -5.92
N ALA A 491 -1.19 -0.64 -7.26
CA ALA A 491 -2.37 -0.61 -8.12
C ALA A 491 -3.25 -1.84 -7.92
N VAL A 492 -2.66 -3.05 -7.85
CA VAL A 492 -3.37 -4.32 -7.62
C VAL A 492 -4.00 -4.40 -6.22
N ALA A 493 -3.43 -3.70 -5.23
CA ALA A 493 -3.97 -3.65 -3.87
C ALA A 493 -5.18 -2.70 -3.72
N LEU A 494 -5.38 -1.78 -4.66
CA LEU A 494 -6.53 -0.87 -4.72
C LEU A 494 -7.68 -1.54 -5.51
N GLU A 495 -8.94 -1.17 -5.25
CA GLU A 495 -10.12 -1.69 -5.99
C GLU A 495 -9.98 -1.47 -7.52
N GLU A 496 -10.68 -2.30 -8.32
CA GLU A 496 -10.52 -2.41 -9.78
C GLU A 496 -10.47 -1.05 -10.49
N ALA A 497 -9.30 -0.74 -11.06
CA ALA A 497 -9.16 0.34 -12.03
C ALA A 497 -10.05 0.05 -13.25
N PRO A 498 -10.61 1.08 -13.93
CA PRO A 498 -11.38 0.92 -15.16
C PRO A 498 -10.43 0.61 -16.34
N VAL A 499 -9.71 -0.51 -16.23
CA VAL A 499 -8.72 -0.95 -17.19
C VAL A 499 -9.19 -2.22 -17.89
N GLU A 500 -8.59 -2.50 -19.04
CA GLU A 500 -8.82 -3.76 -19.74
C GLU A 500 -8.55 -4.97 -18.82
N PRO A 501 -9.42 -6.00 -18.84
CA PRO A 501 -9.24 -7.19 -18.01
C PRO A 501 -7.87 -7.83 -18.19
N GLY A 502 -7.09 -7.92 -17.12
CA GLY A 502 -5.76 -8.53 -17.11
C GLY A 502 -4.61 -7.58 -17.46
N TRP A 503 -4.86 -6.33 -17.90
CA TRP A 503 -3.80 -5.40 -18.29
C TRP A 503 -2.85 -5.05 -17.13
N THR A 504 -3.38 -4.81 -15.93
CA THR A 504 -2.54 -4.53 -14.75
C THR A 504 -1.67 -5.72 -14.37
N GLU A 505 -2.20 -6.95 -14.43
CA GLU A 505 -1.41 -8.16 -14.19
C GLU A 505 -0.34 -8.38 -15.27
N TYR A 506 -0.64 -8.05 -16.52
CA TYR A 506 0.33 -8.10 -17.61
C TYR A 506 1.50 -7.15 -17.35
N LEU A 507 1.22 -5.89 -17.00
CA LEU A 507 2.24 -4.90 -16.66
C LEU A 507 3.04 -5.32 -15.43
N LEU A 508 2.40 -5.89 -14.41
CA LEU A 508 3.09 -6.42 -13.24
C LEU A 508 4.04 -7.56 -13.60
N GLY A 509 3.61 -8.45 -14.49
CA GLY A 509 4.43 -9.52 -15.07
C GLY A 509 5.65 -9.00 -15.81
N TRP A 510 5.47 -7.98 -16.66
CA TRP A 510 6.57 -7.29 -17.34
C TRP A 510 7.53 -6.62 -16.33
N ALA A 511 7.01 -5.95 -15.30
CA ALA A 511 7.82 -5.35 -14.26
C ALA A 511 8.64 -6.41 -13.48
N TYR A 512 8.05 -7.56 -13.13
CA TYR A 512 8.79 -8.66 -12.51
C TYR A 512 9.91 -9.19 -13.41
N GLN A 513 9.64 -9.35 -14.71
CA GLN A 513 10.64 -9.78 -15.70
C GLN A 513 11.83 -8.81 -15.75
N ARG A 514 11.58 -7.50 -15.82
CA ARG A 514 12.63 -6.46 -15.83
C ARG A 514 13.45 -6.41 -14.53
N ASN A 515 12.87 -6.88 -13.42
CA ASN A 515 13.58 -7.03 -12.13
C ASN A 515 14.25 -8.41 -11.96
N GLY A 516 14.26 -9.27 -12.99
CA GLY A 516 14.86 -10.62 -12.93
C GLY A 516 14.06 -11.63 -12.09
N ARG A 517 12.82 -11.31 -11.73
CA ARG A 517 11.93 -12.15 -10.91
C ARG A 517 11.02 -13.01 -11.80
N HIS A 518 11.59 -14.00 -12.48
CA HIS A 518 10.85 -14.80 -13.47
C HIS A 518 9.73 -15.69 -12.90
N GLY A 519 9.83 -16.15 -11.65
CA GLY A 519 8.76 -16.92 -11.00
C GLY A 519 7.47 -16.10 -10.84
N PRO A 520 7.50 -14.99 -10.09
CA PRO A 520 6.34 -14.08 -10.00
C PRO A 520 5.88 -13.54 -11.36
N ALA A 521 6.80 -13.40 -12.33
CA ALA A 521 6.45 -12.97 -13.68
C ALA A 521 5.53 -13.98 -14.39
N VAL A 522 5.84 -15.29 -14.36
CA VAL A 522 4.98 -16.30 -14.99
C VAL A 522 3.60 -16.39 -14.32
N ASP A 523 3.54 -16.22 -12.99
CA ASP A 523 2.28 -16.21 -12.25
C ASP A 523 1.40 -15.03 -12.65
N ALA A 524 1.98 -13.82 -12.70
CA ALA A 524 1.26 -12.60 -13.06
C ALA A 524 0.82 -12.60 -14.53
N LEU A 525 1.72 -12.94 -15.46
CA LEU A 525 1.40 -13.05 -16.90
C LEU A 525 0.37 -14.14 -17.17
N GLY A 526 0.48 -15.31 -16.52
CA GLY A 526 -0.51 -16.37 -16.65
C GLY A 526 -1.89 -15.98 -16.10
N LYS A 527 -1.94 -15.21 -15.00
CA LYS A 527 -3.20 -14.63 -14.51
C LYS A 527 -3.78 -13.60 -15.49
N ALA A 528 -2.94 -12.77 -16.11
CA ALA A 528 -3.37 -11.80 -17.12
C ALA A 528 -4.01 -12.48 -18.33
N LEU A 529 -3.37 -13.51 -18.89
CA LEU A 529 -3.88 -14.23 -20.06
C LEU A 529 -5.20 -14.95 -19.77
N ARG A 530 -5.33 -15.61 -18.61
CA ARG A 530 -6.60 -16.24 -18.20
C ARG A 530 -7.74 -15.24 -18.09
N LYS A 531 -7.49 -14.06 -17.49
CA LYS A 531 -8.50 -12.99 -17.42
C LYS A 531 -8.94 -12.50 -18.79
N ALA A 532 -8.00 -12.34 -19.73
CA ALA A 532 -8.33 -11.94 -21.10
C ALA A 532 -9.17 -13.01 -21.82
N GLU A 533 -8.82 -14.29 -21.66
CA GLU A 533 -9.56 -15.43 -22.21
C GLU A 533 -10.97 -15.55 -21.61
N GLU A 534 -11.11 -15.45 -20.29
CA GLU A 534 -12.39 -15.43 -19.58
C GLU A 534 -13.29 -14.27 -20.04
N ALA A 535 -12.69 -13.11 -20.33
CA ALA A 535 -13.40 -11.96 -20.87
C ALA A 535 -13.74 -12.09 -22.37
N GLY A 536 -13.18 -13.07 -23.08
CA GLY A 536 -13.34 -13.24 -24.52
C GLY A 536 -12.69 -12.11 -25.35
N LEU A 537 -11.71 -11.41 -24.78
CA LEU A 537 -11.04 -10.27 -25.39
C LEU A 537 -9.68 -10.71 -25.95
N ALA A 538 -9.27 -10.12 -27.07
CA ALA A 538 -7.90 -10.22 -27.59
C ALA A 538 -7.24 -8.82 -27.71
N PRO A 539 -6.96 -8.13 -26.58
CA PRO A 539 -6.25 -6.87 -26.61
C PRO A 539 -4.85 -6.96 -27.25
N GLU A 540 -4.31 -5.84 -27.70
CA GLU A 540 -2.99 -5.77 -28.34
C GLU A 540 -1.87 -6.34 -27.45
N TRP A 541 -1.96 -6.14 -26.13
CA TRP A 541 -0.97 -6.63 -25.17
C TRP A 541 -0.95 -8.15 -25.01
N VAL A 542 -1.98 -8.90 -25.45
CA VAL A 542 -2.02 -10.37 -25.27
C VAL A 542 -0.93 -11.06 -26.07
N ALA A 543 -0.62 -10.58 -27.27
CA ALA A 543 0.45 -11.13 -28.10
C ALA A 543 1.82 -10.95 -27.42
N ASP A 544 2.12 -9.73 -26.95
CA ASP A 544 3.34 -9.43 -26.20
C ASP A 544 3.38 -10.20 -24.86
N GLY A 545 2.24 -10.29 -24.16
CA GLY A 545 2.12 -11.04 -22.91
C GLY A 545 2.45 -12.53 -23.06
N ARG A 546 2.00 -13.17 -24.16
CA ARG A 546 2.36 -14.55 -24.49
C ARG A 546 3.86 -14.70 -24.77
N GLN A 547 4.45 -13.76 -25.51
CA GLN A 547 5.88 -13.74 -25.77
C GLN A 547 6.69 -13.60 -24.48
N ARG A 548 6.36 -12.62 -23.62
CA ARG A 548 7.01 -12.41 -22.31
C ARG A 548 6.87 -13.61 -21.38
N LEU A 549 5.72 -14.29 -21.44
CA LEU A 549 5.47 -15.49 -20.66
C LEU A 549 6.41 -16.61 -21.11
N ALA A 550 6.55 -16.82 -22.42
CA ALA A 550 7.49 -17.79 -22.99
C ALA A 550 8.94 -17.48 -22.60
N GLU A 551 9.37 -16.21 -22.71
CA GLU A 551 10.70 -15.76 -22.30
C GLU A 551 10.96 -16.01 -20.80
N SER A 552 9.95 -15.78 -19.96
CA SER A 552 10.06 -16.01 -18.51
C SER A 552 10.16 -17.49 -18.15
N TYR A 553 9.39 -18.35 -18.85
CA TYR A 553 9.55 -19.80 -18.73
C TYR A 553 10.92 -20.27 -19.21
N ASP A 554 11.43 -19.74 -20.33
CA ASP A 554 12.76 -20.07 -20.83
C ASP A 554 13.86 -19.76 -19.81
N GLN A 555 13.75 -18.63 -19.08
CA GLN A 555 14.70 -18.32 -18.00
C GLN A 555 14.62 -19.31 -16.84
N LEU A 556 13.41 -19.69 -16.41
CA LEU A 556 13.22 -20.68 -15.33
C LEU A 556 13.72 -22.08 -15.73
N PHE A 557 13.41 -22.52 -16.95
CA PHE A 557 13.85 -23.80 -17.48
C PHE A 557 15.35 -23.81 -17.80
N ASN A 558 15.92 -22.69 -18.22
CA ASN A 558 17.37 -22.57 -18.33
C ASN A 558 18.03 -22.77 -16.96
N GLN A 559 17.55 -22.12 -15.89
CA GLN A 559 18.09 -22.33 -14.55
C GLN A 559 18.00 -23.80 -14.10
N PHE A 560 16.89 -24.47 -14.39
CA PHE A 560 16.73 -25.91 -14.16
C PHE A 560 17.79 -26.73 -14.89
N ARG A 561 17.99 -26.49 -16.18
CA ARG A 561 18.96 -27.22 -17.01
C ARG A 561 20.40 -26.97 -16.53
N LEU A 562 20.71 -25.75 -16.11
CA LEU A 562 22.03 -25.35 -15.64
C LEU A 562 22.41 -25.97 -14.29
N ARG A 563 21.47 -26.03 -13.34
CA ARG A 563 21.76 -26.39 -11.94
C ARG A 563 21.12 -27.70 -11.47
N GLY A 564 20.20 -28.25 -12.26
CA GLY A 564 19.22 -29.23 -11.77
C GLY A 564 18.16 -28.56 -10.90
N GLY A 565 17.24 -29.35 -10.35
CA GLY A 565 16.19 -28.82 -9.47
C GLY A 565 15.18 -29.88 -9.06
N ASN A 566 14.16 -29.47 -8.33
CA ASN A 566 13.07 -30.36 -7.95
C ASN A 566 12.21 -30.69 -9.19
N ILE A 567 12.31 -31.92 -9.66
CA ILE A 567 11.62 -32.41 -10.86
C ILE A 567 10.10 -32.21 -10.76
N SER A 568 9.51 -32.44 -9.59
CA SER A 568 8.06 -32.29 -9.39
C SER A 568 7.60 -30.84 -9.57
N TYR A 569 8.41 -29.88 -9.11
CA TYR A 569 8.14 -28.45 -9.28
C TYR A 569 8.19 -28.04 -10.75
N TYR A 570 9.21 -28.50 -11.48
CA TYR A 570 9.35 -28.18 -12.91
C TYR A 570 8.36 -28.93 -13.81
N LEU A 571 7.85 -30.09 -13.38
CA LEU A 571 6.74 -30.75 -14.04
C LEU A 571 5.47 -29.88 -14.02
N VAL A 572 5.10 -29.35 -12.84
CA VAL A 572 3.94 -28.46 -12.70
C VAL A 572 4.11 -27.17 -13.51
N LEU A 573 5.30 -26.57 -13.50
CA LEU A 573 5.59 -25.41 -14.34
C LEU A 573 5.50 -25.73 -15.84
N ALA A 574 5.97 -26.89 -16.27
CA ALA A 574 5.88 -27.31 -17.66
C ALA A 574 4.43 -27.52 -18.08
N GLU A 575 3.60 -28.12 -17.23
CA GLU A 575 2.16 -28.28 -17.46
C GLU A 575 1.43 -26.94 -17.59
N ALA A 576 1.68 -26.01 -16.67
CA ALA A 576 1.12 -24.66 -16.75
C ALA A 576 1.59 -23.90 -18.00
N SER A 577 2.83 -24.13 -18.45
CA SER A 577 3.39 -23.45 -19.62
C SER A 577 2.69 -23.89 -20.91
N ILE A 578 2.40 -25.18 -21.10
CA ILE A 578 1.76 -25.69 -22.32
C ILE A 578 0.25 -25.46 -22.34
N GLU A 579 -0.39 -25.33 -21.16
CA GLU A 579 -1.80 -24.95 -21.05
C GLU A 579 -2.01 -23.52 -21.58
N LEU A 580 -1.16 -22.59 -21.19
CA LEU A 580 -1.24 -21.19 -21.59
C LEU A 580 -0.58 -20.90 -22.95
N LEU A 581 0.40 -21.72 -23.35
CA LEU A 581 1.18 -21.58 -24.58
C LEU A 581 1.26 -22.92 -25.34
N PRO A 582 0.23 -23.29 -26.13
CA PRO A 582 0.19 -24.58 -26.82
C PRO A 582 1.32 -24.81 -27.85
N GLU A 583 1.93 -23.74 -28.35
CA GLU A 583 3.04 -23.78 -29.32
C GLU A 583 4.43 -23.76 -28.65
N TYR A 584 4.49 -23.76 -27.31
CA TYR A 584 5.74 -23.62 -26.58
C TYR A 584 6.51 -24.95 -26.46
N ALA A 585 7.38 -25.21 -27.44
CA ALA A 585 8.16 -26.44 -27.58
C ALA A 585 9.00 -26.79 -26.32
N THR A 586 9.66 -25.81 -25.69
CA THR A 586 10.48 -26.05 -24.49
C THR A 586 9.66 -26.60 -23.33
N GLY A 587 8.40 -26.17 -23.18
CA GLY A 587 7.48 -26.69 -22.16
C GLY A 587 7.22 -28.19 -22.32
N TYR A 588 6.93 -28.65 -23.53
CA TYR A 588 6.76 -30.08 -23.83
C TYR A 588 8.04 -30.87 -23.56
N ALA A 589 9.21 -30.34 -23.95
CA ALA A 589 10.48 -31.01 -23.72
C ALA A 589 10.82 -31.16 -22.23
N VAL A 590 10.59 -30.11 -21.43
CA VAL A 590 10.78 -30.14 -19.98
C VAL A 590 9.80 -31.09 -19.30
N LYS A 591 8.53 -31.11 -19.73
CA LYS A 591 7.54 -32.07 -19.23
C LYS A 591 8.02 -33.50 -19.50
N GLY A 592 8.37 -33.83 -20.74
CA GLY A 592 8.85 -35.17 -21.12
C GLY A 592 10.08 -35.61 -20.34
N TYR A 593 11.07 -34.71 -20.15
CA TYR A 593 12.23 -34.98 -19.30
C TYR A 593 11.83 -35.27 -17.86
N CYS A 594 10.99 -34.42 -17.25
CA CYS A 594 10.57 -34.60 -15.86
C CYS A 594 9.83 -35.93 -15.63
N LEU A 595 8.98 -36.34 -16.58
CA LEU A 595 8.28 -37.62 -16.51
C LEU A 595 9.24 -38.82 -16.54
N THR A 596 10.28 -38.73 -17.35
CA THR A 596 11.35 -39.75 -17.43
C THR A 596 12.06 -39.90 -16.09
N GLU A 597 12.38 -38.79 -15.43
CA GLU A 597 13.09 -38.81 -14.14
C GLU A 597 12.21 -39.30 -12.97
N LEU A 598 10.89 -39.20 -13.05
CA LEU A 598 9.97 -39.60 -11.97
C LEU A 598 9.66 -41.11 -11.95
N GLY A 599 9.76 -41.82 -13.07
CA GLY A 599 9.52 -43.26 -13.08
C GLY A 599 9.50 -43.92 -14.45
N THR A 600 9.77 -45.23 -14.48
CA THR A 600 9.88 -46.06 -15.71
C THR A 600 8.53 -46.27 -16.41
N GLU A 601 7.43 -46.21 -15.67
CA GLU A 601 6.07 -46.48 -16.17
C GLU A 601 5.55 -45.39 -17.13
N ARG A 602 6.14 -44.18 -17.09
CA ARG A 602 5.70 -43.03 -17.90
C ARG A 602 6.56 -42.75 -19.13
N THR A 603 7.45 -43.68 -19.49
CA THR A 603 8.39 -43.52 -20.62
C THR A 603 7.70 -43.33 -21.98
N ALA A 604 6.54 -43.96 -22.20
CA ALA A 604 5.76 -43.78 -23.44
C ALA A 604 5.16 -42.36 -23.56
N GLU A 605 4.60 -41.85 -22.46
CA GLU A 605 4.08 -40.48 -22.38
C GLU A 605 5.21 -39.46 -22.57
N ALA A 606 6.33 -39.67 -21.88
CA ALA A 606 7.52 -38.83 -22.01
C ALA A 606 8.04 -38.74 -23.46
N LEU A 607 8.09 -39.89 -24.16
CA LEU A 607 8.54 -39.94 -25.54
C LEU A 607 7.60 -39.17 -26.48
N ALA A 608 6.29 -39.34 -26.32
CA ALA A 608 5.30 -38.62 -27.13
C ALA A 608 5.41 -37.09 -26.95
N LEU A 609 5.62 -36.62 -25.72
CA LEU A 609 5.82 -35.20 -25.42
C LEU A 609 7.12 -34.65 -26.04
N LEU A 610 8.21 -35.43 -26.01
CA LEU A 610 9.47 -35.02 -26.63
C LEU A 610 9.37 -34.97 -28.16
N GLN A 611 8.66 -35.92 -28.78
CA GLN A 611 8.37 -35.90 -30.22
C GLN A 611 7.50 -34.70 -30.60
N GLN A 612 6.52 -34.36 -29.76
CA GLN A 612 5.71 -33.15 -29.96
C GLN A 612 6.56 -31.88 -29.85
N ALA A 613 7.50 -31.81 -28.90
CA ALA A 613 8.42 -30.69 -28.78
C ALA A 613 9.31 -30.54 -30.03
N GLU A 614 9.90 -31.63 -30.49
CA GLU A 614 10.74 -31.69 -31.70
C GLU A 614 9.95 -31.30 -32.96
N ALA A 615 8.68 -31.70 -33.07
CA ALA A 615 7.81 -31.33 -34.18
C ALA A 615 7.47 -29.83 -34.20
N LEU A 616 7.33 -29.19 -33.04
CA LEU A 616 7.11 -27.74 -32.93
C LEU A 616 8.41 -26.97 -33.25
N LYS A 617 9.55 -27.45 -32.75
CA LYS A 617 10.87 -26.88 -33.00
C LYS A 617 11.93 -27.97 -32.80
N GLU A 618 12.68 -28.29 -33.85
CA GLU A 618 13.64 -29.41 -33.88
C GLU A 618 14.60 -29.42 -32.67
N ASP A 619 15.18 -28.25 -32.36
CA ASP A 619 16.02 -28.03 -31.20
C ASP A 619 15.51 -26.80 -30.44
N PRO A 620 14.55 -26.96 -29.49
CA PRO A 620 13.89 -25.84 -28.84
C PRO A 620 14.85 -24.91 -28.12
N THR A 621 15.87 -25.48 -27.51
CA THR A 621 16.88 -24.77 -26.71
C THR A 621 18.11 -24.36 -27.52
N GLY A 622 18.32 -24.96 -28.70
CA GLY A 622 19.43 -24.64 -29.60
C GLY A 622 20.80 -25.17 -29.15
N ASP A 623 20.84 -25.86 -28.00
CA ASP A 623 22.04 -26.40 -27.37
C ASP A 623 22.05 -27.93 -27.33
N GLY A 624 21.08 -28.59 -27.97
CA GLY A 624 20.97 -30.04 -28.02
C GLY A 624 20.41 -30.70 -26.76
N TRP A 625 19.88 -29.93 -25.80
CA TRP A 625 19.30 -30.48 -24.57
C TRP A 625 18.15 -31.47 -24.81
N ILE A 626 17.34 -31.25 -25.85
CA ILE A 626 16.23 -32.16 -26.21
C ILE A 626 16.74 -33.56 -26.54
N TYR A 627 17.89 -33.68 -27.21
CA TYR A 627 18.51 -34.98 -27.51
C TYR A 627 19.01 -35.67 -26.25
N TYR A 628 19.49 -34.92 -25.26
CA TYR A 628 19.82 -35.49 -23.95
C TYR A 628 18.56 -36.07 -23.29
N ALA A 629 17.42 -35.37 -23.36
CA ALA A 629 16.15 -35.88 -22.85
C ALA A 629 15.71 -37.16 -23.58
N PHE A 630 15.79 -37.22 -24.92
CA PHE A 630 15.55 -38.47 -25.67
C PHE A 630 16.49 -39.60 -25.23
N GLY A 631 17.79 -39.31 -25.08
CA GLY A 631 18.78 -40.27 -24.62
C GLY A 631 18.44 -40.86 -23.24
N ARG A 632 17.92 -40.04 -22.32
CA ARG A 632 17.43 -40.49 -21.01
C ARG A 632 16.22 -41.43 -21.13
N VAL A 633 15.25 -41.09 -21.97
CA VAL A 633 14.05 -41.92 -22.17
C VAL A 633 14.42 -43.29 -22.74
N TYR A 634 15.23 -43.32 -23.81
CA TYR A 634 15.66 -44.59 -24.42
C TYR A 634 16.54 -45.42 -23.49
N HIS A 635 17.36 -44.77 -22.65
CA HIS A 635 18.12 -45.48 -21.63
C HIS A 635 17.19 -46.19 -20.63
N GLN A 636 16.15 -45.49 -20.16
CA GLN A 636 15.17 -46.04 -19.22
C GLN A 636 14.30 -47.15 -19.83
N LYS A 637 14.05 -47.11 -21.15
CA LYS A 637 13.43 -48.20 -21.91
C LYS A 637 14.33 -49.42 -22.11
N GLY A 638 15.61 -49.34 -21.79
CA GLY A 638 16.60 -50.40 -22.03
C GLY A 638 17.16 -50.43 -23.45
N GLU A 639 16.83 -49.45 -24.29
CA GLU A 639 17.29 -49.36 -25.68
C GLU A 639 18.66 -48.67 -25.75
N ARG A 640 19.70 -49.39 -25.29
CA ARG A 640 21.06 -48.84 -25.12
C ARG A 640 21.64 -48.17 -26.36
N LYS A 641 21.48 -48.77 -27.55
CA LYS A 641 22.05 -48.22 -28.81
C LYS A 641 21.40 -46.89 -29.18
N THR A 642 20.07 -46.84 -29.14
CA THR A 642 19.28 -45.63 -29.42
C THR A 642 19.60 -44.52 -28.41
N ALA A 643 19.73 -44.88 -27.13
CA ALA A 643 20.14 -43.95 -26.08
C ALA A 643 21.52 -43.33 -26.37
N MET A 644 22.51 -44.15 -26.74
CA MET A 644 23.85 -43.65 -27.07
C MET A 644 23.84 -42.69 -28.27
N PHE A 645 23.09 -43.01 -29.32
CA PHE A 645 22.95 -42.16 -30.50
C PHE A 645 22.46 -40.75 -30.13
N TYR A 646 21.37 -40.65 -29.36
CA TYR A 646 20.84 -39.35 -28.94
C TYR A 646 21.76 -38.61 -27.97
N LEU A 647 22.45 -39.32 -27.06
CA LEU A 647 23.42 -38.70 -26.15
C LEU A 647 24.64 -38.14 -26.91
N GLU A 648 25.12 -38.84 -27.93
CA GLU A 648 26.20 -38.35 -28.79
C GLU A 648 25.77 -37.11 -29.57
N GLN A 649 24.56 -37.12 -30.13
CA GLN A 649 23.97 -35.94 -30.77
C GLN A 649 23.87 -34.75 -29.80
N ALA A 650 23.42 -34.98 -28.57
CA ALA A 650 23.34 -33.94 -27.54
C ALA A 650 24.71 -33.33 -27.22
N LEU A 651 25.74 -34.16 -27.06
CA LEU A 651 27.11 -33.70 -26.80
C LEU A 651 27.68 -32.91 -27.97
N ARG A 652 27.46 -33.39 -29.20
CA ARG A 652 27.89 -32.70 -30.42
C ARG A 652 27.25 -31.33 -30.54
N ARG A 653 25.92 -31.24 -30.40
CA ARG A 653 25.17 -29.99 -30.49
C ARG A 653 25.53 -29.03 -29.36
N GLY A 654 25.72 -29.54 -28.14
CA GLY A 654 26.21 -28.72 -27.03
C GLY A 654 27.63 -28.19 -27.26
N ALA A 655 28.52 -28.97 -27.88
CA ALA A 655 29.85 -28.50 -28.28
C ALA A 655 29.77 -27.41 -29.37
N GLU A 656 28.93 -27.60 -30.39
CA GLU A 656 28.66 -26.59 -31.43
C GLU A 656 28.12 -25.28 -30.83
N ALA A 657 27.29 -25.39 -29.78
CA ALA A 657 26.72 -24.26 -29.04
C ALA A 657 27.64 -23.70 -27.92
N ASN A 658 28.88 -24.19 -27.77
CA ASN A 658 29.83 -23.80 -26.72
C ASN A 658 29.30 -23.94 -25.28
N VAL A 659 28.52 -24.99 -25.03
CA VAL A 659 27.97 -25.30 -23.70
C VAL A 659 29.11 -25.63 -22.73
N SER A 660 29.10 -25.01 -21.55
CA SER A 660 30.10 -25.28 -20.52
C SER A 660 29.92 -26.68 -19.94
N GLU A 661 31.03 -27.42 -19.77
CA GLU A 661 31.05 -28.72 -19.08
C GLU A 661 30.54 -28.67 -17.62
N ARG A 662 30.45 -27.46 -17.04
CA ARG A 662 29.90 -27.25 -15.69
C ARG A 662 28.37 -27.30 -15.65
N TYR A 663 27.70 -27.16 -16.79
CA TYR A 663 26.24 -27.19 -16.86
C TYR A 663 25.75 -28.58 -16.45
N TYR A 664 24.79 -28.61 -15.53
CA TYR A 664 24.31 -29.85 -14.93
C TYR A 664 23.93 -30.88 -15.99
N TRP A 665 23.05 -30.51 -16.92
CA TRP A 665 22.57 -31.43 -17.95
C TRP A 665 23.70 -31.97 -18.84
N TYR A 666 24.65 -31.12 -19.24
CA TYR A 666 25.72 -31.50 -20.17
C TYR A 666 26.71 -32.45 -19.48
N ARG A 667 27.02 -32.19 -18.20
CA ARG A 667 27.80 -33.10 -17.37
C ARG A 667 27.10 -34.45 -17.18
N GLN A 668 25.79 -34.44 -16.92
CA GLN A 668 25.01 -35.68 -16.79
C GLN A 668 24.97 -36.45 -18.12
N CYS A 669 24.81 -35.74 -19.24
CA CYS A 669 24.86 -36.32 -20.58
C CYS A 669 26.20 -37.01 -20.84
N ASN A 670 27.32 -36.32 -20.59
CA ASN A 670 28.66 -36.88 -20.77
C ASN A 670 28.90 -38.08 -19.85
N THR A 671 28.51 -37.97 -18.57
CA THR A 671 28.65 -39.06 -17.60
C THR A 671 27.85 -40.30 -18.02
N LEU A 672 26.61 -40.09 -18.48
CA LEU A 672 25.75 -41.18 -18.94
C LEU A 672 26.27 -41.79 -20.24
N TYR A 673 26.69 -40.96 -21.19
CA TYR A 673 27.32 -41.41 -22.42
C TYR A 673 28.56 -42.25 -22.16
N GLN A 674 29.46 -41.79 -21.28
CA GLN A 674 30.62 -42.56 -20.84
C GLN A 674 30.19 -43.88 -20.20
N ARG A 675 29.25 -43.87 -19.25
CA ARG A 675 28.76 -45.11 -18.62
C ARG A 675 28.21 -46.10 -19.65
N LEU A 676 27.41 -45.62 -20.61
CA LEU A 676 26.80 -46.46 -21.64
C LEU A 676 27.78 -46.87 -22.74
N SER A 677 28.91 -46.18 -22.91
CA SER A 677 29.94 -46.55 -23.88
C SER A 677 30.90 -47.62 -23.37
N LYS A 678 30.95 -47.88 -22.05
CA LYS A 678 31.78 -48.95 -21.48
C LYS A 678 31.40 -50.33 -21.99
N GLN A 679 32.36 -51.09 -22.47
CA GLN A 679 32.18 -52.46 -22.95
C GLN A 679 32.70 -53.46 -21.91
N HIS A 680 31.91 -54.50 -21.65
CA HIS A 680 32.34 -55.66 -20.89
C HIS A 680 32.80 -56.77 -21.84
N ARG A 681 33.93 -57.38 -21.54
CA ARG A 681 34.53 -58.46 -22.32
C ARG A 681 34.97 -59.57 -21.39
N SER A 682 34.74 -60.81 -21.80
CA SER A 682 35.43 -61.98 -21.26
C SER A 682 36.66 -62.27 -22.10
N MET A 683 37.79 -62.51 -21.46
CA MET A 683 39.07 -62.80 -22.09
C MET A 683 39.41 -64.27 -21.86
N TYR A 684 39.83 -64.95 -22.91
CA TYR A 684 40.33 -66.32 -22.87
C TYR A 684 41.63 -66.37 -23.65
N GLY A 685 42.70 -66.93 -23.10
CA GLY A 685 44.00 -66.88 -23.75
C GLY A 685 44.88 -68.05 -23.43
N LEU A 686 45.84 -68.30 -24.32
CA LEU A 686 46.88 -69.29 -24.14
C LEU A 686 48.23 -68.62 -24.30
N ALA A 687 49.14 -68.85 -23.37
CA ALA A 687 50.50 -68.34 -23.43
C ALA A 687 51.52 -69.43 -23.17
N VAL A 688 52.68 -69.29 -23.80
CA VAL A 688 53.88 -70.07 -23.50
C VAL A 688 54.77 -69.19 -22.62
N THR A 689 55.14 -69.71 -21.46
CA THR A 689 55.85 -68.95 -20.42
C THR A 689 57.17 -69.61 -20.08
N MET A 690 58.19 -68.81 -19.83
CA MET A 690 59.50 -69.23 -19.36
C MET A 690 59.78 -68.51 -18.04
N ASP A 691 60.10 -69.29 -17.01
CA ASP A 691 60.45 -68.79 -15.67
C ASP A 691 61.97 -68.78 -15.53
N SER A 692 62.53 -67.80 -14.83
CA SER A 692 63.96 -67.75 -14.50
C SER A 692 64.47 -68.97 -13.72
N THR A 693 63.58 -69.75 -13.11
CA THR A 693 63.91 -70.90 -12.26
C THR A 693 63.76 -72.27 -12.94
N VAL A 694 63.14 -72.33 -14.13
CA VAL A 694 62.82 -73.59 -14.83
C VAL A 694 63.38 -73.55 -16.26
N GLU A 695 64.06 -74.62 -16.69
CA GLU A 695 64.67 -74.68 -18.04
C GLU A 695 63.65 -74.89 -19.16
N GLU A 696 62.53 -75.57 -18.90
CA GLU A 696 61.49 -75.85 -19.90
C GLU A 696 60.35 -74.82 -19.88
N PRO A 697 59.90 -74.35 -21.06
CA PRO A 697 58.73 -73.47 -21.14
C PRO A 697 57.44 -74.23 -20.86
N TYR A 698 56.45 -73.57 -20.25
CA TYR A 698 55.17 -74.18 -19.89
C TYR A 698 53.97 -73.43 -20.43
N PHE A 699 52.83 -74.13 -20.54
CA PHE A 699 51.58 -73.56 -21.04
C PHE A 699 50.77 -72.94 -19.91
N MET A 700 50.27 -71.73 -20.16
CA MET A 700 49.42 -70.97 -19.26
C MET A 700 48.07 -70.70 -19.92
N LEU A 701 46.99 -71.16 -19.30
CA LEU A 701 45.62 -70.77 -19.64
C LEU A 701 45.29 -69.47 -18.90
N LYS A 702 44.86 -68.45 -19.64
CA LYS A 702 44.43 -67.14 -19.13
C LYS A 702 42.92 -67.04 -19.27
N ILE A 703 42.20 -66.72 -18.19
CA ILE A 703 40.77 -66.41 -18.21
C ILE A 703 40.59 -65.09 -17.46
N GLY A 704 39.81 -64.16 -18.01
CA GLY A 704 39.59 -62.88 -17.36
C GLY A 704 38.32 -62.19 -17.80
N SER A 705 38.03 -61.07 -17.15
CA SER A 705 36.99 -60.14 -17.56
C SER A 705 37.55 -58.73 -17.54
N GLU A 706 37.35 -57.98 -18.62
CA GLU A 706 37.73 -56.58 -18.74
C GLU A 706 36.47 -55.73 -18.90
N GLU A 707 36.46 -54.57 -18.24
CA GLU A 707 35.50 -53.50 -18.47
C GLU A 707 36.27 -52.23 -18.83
N GLY A 708 35.86 -51.55 -19.90
CA GLY A 708 36.55 -50.33 -20.28
C GLY A 708 35.97 -49.63 -21.49
N HIS A 709 36.60 -48.52 -21.82
CA HIS A 709 36.27 -47.71 -22.98
C HIS A 709 37.21 -48.13 -24.12
N PRO A 710 36.68 -48.53 -25.29
CA PRO A 710 37.49 -48.86 -26.45
C PRO A 710 38.55 -47.77 -26.72
N PHE A 711 39.79 -48.19 -27.01
CA PHE A 711 40.89 -47.30 -27.44
C PHE A 711 41.34 -46.24 -26.41
N THR A 712 41.04 -46.44 -25.12
CA THR A 712 41.51 -45.55 -24.06
C THR A 712 42.03 -46.32 -22.86
N SER A 713 41.16 -47.03 -22.13
CA SER A 713 41.55 -47.80 -20.97
C SER A 713 40.57 -48.91 -20.61
N PHE A 714 41.10 -49.98 -20.02
CA PHE A 714 40.35 -51.10 -19.48
C PHE A 714 40.84 -51.47 -18.08
N THR A 715 39.93 -51.92 -17.23
CA THR A 715 40.27 -52.57 -15.96
C THR A 715 39.76 -53.98 -16.00
N GLY A 716 40.54 -54.94 -15.52
CA GLY A 716 40.14 -56.34 -15.57
C GLY A 716 40.64 -57.19 -14.43
N LEU A 717 39.97 -58.32 -14.23
CA LEU A 717 40.41 -59.42 -13.40
C LEU A 717 40.94 -60.54 -14.31
N LYS A 718 42.05 -61.15 -13.92
CA LYS A 718 42.65 -62.26 -14.66
C LYS A 718 43.03 -63.38 -13.71
N LEU A 719 42.63 -64.58 -14.09
CA LEU A 719 43.00 -65.85 -13.49
C LEU A 719 43.86 -66.60 -14.48
N ARG A 720 44.94 -67.19 -13.98
CA ARG A 720 45.86 -67.96 -14.82
C ARG A 720 46.22 -69.26 -14.15
N LEU A 721 46.27 -70.30 -14.96
CA LEU A 721 46.62 -71.65 -14.53
C LEU A 721 47.70 -72.17 -15.48
N GLY A 722 48.87 -72.44 -14.93
CA GLY A 722 50.04 -72.96 -15.62
C GLY A 722 50.34 -74.39 -15.19
N VAL A 723 50.67 -75.25 -16.15
CA VAL A 723 51.02 -76.66 -15.90
C VAL A 723 52.18 -77.07 -16.81
N SER A 724 53.18 -77.75 -16.23
CA SER A 724 54.24 -78.48 -16.94
C SER A 724 54.55 -79.82 -16.28
N SER A 725 55.54 -80.53 -16.84
CA SER A 725 56.21 -81.68 -16.23
C SER A 725 56.82 -81.36 -14.87
N GLU A 726 57.14 -80.10 -14.58
CA GLU A 726 57.92 -79.68 -13.42
C GLU A 726 57.23 -78.67 -12.51
N LEU A 727 56.18 -77.98 -12.97
CA LEU A 727 55.55 -76.85 -12.27
C LEU A 727 54.03 -76.83 -12.48
N TRP A 728 53.27 -76.74 -11.39
CA TRP A 728 51.89 -76.24 -11.41
C TRP A 728 51.88 -74.83 -10.83
N ARG A 729 51.11 -73.90 -11.40
CA ARG A 729 51.04 -72.52 -10.89
C ARG A 729 49.64 -71.96 -11.09
N ALA A 730 49.08 -71.34 -10.05
CA ALA A 730 47.86 -70.56 -10.16
C ALA A 730 48.13 -69.09 -9.81
N GLU A 731 47.52 -68.18 -10.56
CA GLU A 731 47.68 -66.74 -10.33
C GLU A 731 46.33 -66.03 -10.46
N ALA A 732 46.11 -65.06 -9.58
CA ALA A 732 44.97 -64.17 -9.63
C ALA A 732 45.44 -62.73 -9.51
N GLY A 733 45.09 -61.89 -10.48
CA GLY A 733 45.56 -60.51 -10.53
C GLY A 733 44.55 -59.55 -11.12
N GLY A 734 44.69 -58.29 -10.72
CA GLY A 734 44.02 -57.17 -11.36
C GLY A 734 44.94 -56.54 -12.41
N GLU A 735 44.36 -56.07 -13.50
CA GLU A 735 45.11 -55.38 -14.55
C GLU A 735 44.43 -54.07 -14.93
N LEU A 736 45.25 -53.05 -15.21
CA LEU A 736 44.84 -51.78 -15.79
C LEU A 736 45.53 -51.64 -17.15
N ALA A 737 44.75 -51.52 -18.21
CA ALA A 737 45.22 -51.39 -19.58
C ALA A 737 45.03 -49.96 -20.07
N TRP A 738 46.00 -49.47 -20.85
CA TRP A 738 45.83 -48.33 -21.75
C TRP A 738 46.03 -48.78 -23.18
N GLU A 739 45.16 -48.31 -24.06
CA GLU A 739 45.19 -48.64 -25.50
C GLU A 739 45.52 -47.39 -26.33
N GLY A 740 46.24 -47.58 -27.42
CA GLY A 740 46.48 -46.56 -28.43
C GLY A 740 46.49 -47.14 -29.83
N ASP A 741 46.34 -46.29 -30.84
CA ASP A 741 46.39 -46.70 -32.24
C ASP A 741 47.83 -46.63 -32.76
N ILE A 742 48.21 -47.58 -33.65
CA ILE A 742 49.45 -47.48 -34.42
C ILE A 742 49.19 -46.80 -35.78
N PHE A 743 47.98 -46.93 -36.34
CA PHE A 743 47.64 -46.49 -37.69
C PHE A 743 46.25 -45.80 -37.74
N PRO A 744 45.99 -44.92 -38.73
CA PRO A 744 44.71 -44.22 -38.86
C PRO A 744 43.50 -45.17 -39.06
N PRO A 745 42.30 -44.77 -38.61
CA PRO A 745 41.17 -45.66 -38.43
C PRO A 745 40.55 -46.03 -39.77
N THR A 746 40.93 -47.18 -40.31
CA THR A 746 40.22 -47.75 -41.47
C THR A 746 39.90 -49.24 -41.36
N GLU A 747 40.52 -50.02 -40.47
CA GLU A 747 40.04 -51.33 -39.95
C GLU A 747 41.11 -51.88 -38.98
N PHE A 748 40.73 -52.14 -37.72
CA PHE A 748 41.51 -51.71 -36.55
C PHE A 748 42.62 -52.67 -36.03
N LEU A 749 43.84 -52.13 -35.96
CA LEU A 749 45.03 -52.63 -35.26
C LEU A 749 45.46 -51.62 -34.19
N GLY A 750 45.33 -51.97 -32.91
CA GLY A 750 45.75 -51.17 -31.77
C GLY A 750 46.94 -51.78 -31.04
N TRP A 751 47.61 -50.99 -30.21
CA TRP A 751 48.56 -51.46 -29.21
C TRP A 751 48.02 -51.24 -27.80
N TYR A 752 48.57 -51.95 -26.84
CA TYR A 752 48.24 -51.76 -25.44
C TYR A 752 49.47 -51.91 -24.55
N VAL A 753 49.41 -51.24 -23.40
CA VAL A 753 50.28 -51.49 -22.25
C VAL A 753 49.36 -51.78 -21.06
N LEU A 754 49.55 -52.95 -20.49
CA LEU A 754 48.88 -53.45 -19.30
C LEU A 754 49.86 -53.33 -18.14
N LEU A 755 49.46 -52.60 -17.11
CA LEU A 755 50.11 -52.56 -15.82
C LEU A 755 49.25 -53.36 -14.85
N GLY A 756 49.77 -54.49 -14.40
CA GLY A 756 49.02 -55.45 -13.60
C GLY A 756 49.76 -55.83 -12.34
N GLY A 757 49.00 -56.24 -11.33
CA GLY A 757 49.54 -56.79 -10.11
C GLY A 757 48.58 -57.78 -9.49
N GLY A 758 49.12 -58.82 -8.88
CA GLY A 758 48.31 -59.90 -8.36
C GLY A 758 49.02 -60.70 -7.29
N VAL A 759 48.31 -61.71 -6.80
CA VAL A 759 48.86 -62.74 -5.93
C VAL A 759 49.01 -64.01 -6.74
N TYR A 760 50.17 -64.66 -6.62
CA TYR A 760 50.36 -66.01 -7.14
C TYR A 760 50.23 -67.01 -5.98
N GLY A 761 49.78 -68.23 -6.28
CA GLY A 761 49.45 -69.25 -5.29
C GLY A 761 49.67 -70.67 -5.79
N VAL A 762 50.17 -71.52 -4.89
CA VAL A 762 50.52 -72.95 -5.06
C VAL A 762 51.43 -73.21 -6.26
N TYR A 763 52.70 -73.47 -5.97
CA TYR A 763 53.56 -74.14 -6.93
C TYR A 763 54.27 -75.34 -6.33
N GLY A 764 54.34 -76.43 -7.11
CA GLY A 764 55.05 -77.65 -6.74
C GLY A 764 56.12 -77.91 -7.79
N MET A 765 57.38 -77.99 -7.36
CA MET A 765 58.49 -78.44 -8.19
C MET A 765 58.68 -79.95 -8.02
N ASN A 766 58.91 -80.67 -9.13
CA ASN A 766 58.97 -82.14 -9.12
C ASN A 766 60.22 -82.71 -8.42
N GLU A 767 61.22 -81.86 -8.11
CA GLU A 767 62.42 -82.25 -7.35
C GLU A 767 62.30 -81.94 -5.85
N GLY A 768 61.51 -82.77 -5.16
CA GLY A 768 61.72 -83.11 -3.75
C GLY A 768 61.61 -82.00 -2.69
N THR A 769 60.38 -81.67 -2.26
CA THR A 769 59.87 -81.78 -0.87
C THR A 769 58.64 -80.88 -0.64
N GLY A 770 57.44 -81.32 -1.04
CA GLY A 770 56.15 -80.82 -0.52
C GLY A 770 55.42 -79.74 -1.35
N ASP A 771 54.09 -79.81 -1.37
CA ASP A 771 53.22 -78.75 -1.90
C ASP A 771 53.40 -77.48 -1.04
N TYR A 772 54.05 -76.44 -1.56
CA TYR A 772 54.12 -75.15 -0.89
C TYR A 772 53.04 -74.21 -1.45
N LEU A 773 52.11 -73.79 -0.57
CA LEU A 773 51.31 -72.61 -0.84
C LEU A 773 52.18 -71.40 -0.55
N ASP A 774 52.93 -70.96 -1.56
CA ASP A 774 53.57 -69.66 -1.51
C ASP A 774 52.56 -68.58 -1.95
N LEU A 775 52.53 -67.48 -1.21
CA LEU A 775 51.65 -66.34 -1.45
C LEU A 775 52.53 -65.10 -1.58
N GLY A 776 52.96 -64.83 -2.81
CA GLY A 776 53.69 -63.62 -3.13
C GLY A 776 52.87 -62.66 -3.98
N PHE A 777 53.24 -61.39 -3.93
CA PHE A 777 52.72 -60.38 -4.84
C PHE A 777 53.58 -60.34 -6.09
N TYR A 778 53.04 -59.90 -7.21
CA TYR A 778 53.87 -59.59 -8.38
C TYR A 778 53.41 -58.29 -9.02
N PHE A 779 54.33 -57.66 -9.74
CA PHE A 779 54.01 -56.60 -10.68
C PHE A 779 54.39 -57.06 -12.08
N GLY A 780 53.44 -56.93 -12.99
CA GLY A 780 53.54 -57.34 -14.38
C GLY A 780 53.34 -56.15 -15.32
N PHE A 781 54.12 -56.16 -16.38
CA PHE A 781 53.96 -55.24 -17.50
C PHE A 781 53.78 -56.09 -18.76
N GLU A 782 52.59 -56.01 -19.36
CA GLU A 782 52.25 -56.71 -20.61
C GLU A 782 52.10 -55.68 -21.71
N THR A 783 52.70 -55.95 -22.87
CA THR A 783 52.59 -55.09 -24.05
C THR A 783 52.29 -55.93 -25.27
N GLY A 784 51.50 -55.39 -26.20
CA GLY A 784 51.17 -56.15 -27.39
C GLY A 784 50.30 -55.42 -28.39
N LEU A 785 49.86 -56.18 -29.39
CA LEU A 785 48.98 -55.75 -30.47
C LEU A 785 47.60 -56.39 -30.29
N ARG A 786 46.55 -55.59 -30.47
CA ARG A 786 45.14 -56.01 -30.50
C ARG A 786 44.60 -55.81 -31.92
N PHE A 787 44.00 -56.86 -32.46
CA PHE A 787 43.28 -56.86 -33.73
C PHE A 787 41.78 -56.94 -33.45
N TYR A 788 41.02 -56.05 -34.09
CA TYR A 788 39.57 -55.96 -33.92
C TYR A 788 38.88 -56.31 -35.23
N PHE A 789 37.95 -57.28 -35.16
CA PHE A 789 37.22 -57.75 -36.33
C PHE A 789 35.74 -57.32 -36.23
N GLY A 790 35.39 -56.22 -36.92
CA GLY A 790 34.02 -55.72 -37.12
C GLY A 790 33.65 -54.43 -36.35
N GLU A 791 32.54 -53.78 -36.77
CA GLU A 791 32.13 -52.42 -36.37
C GLU A 791 31.89 -52.17 -34.86
N ALA A 792 31.78 -53.22 -34.04
CA ALA A 792 31.50 -53.09 -32.61
C ALA A 792 32.26 -54.08 -31.72
N ASN A 793 33.41 -54.60 -32.18
CA ASN A 793 34.24 -55.58 -31.45
C ASN A 793 33.51 -56.90 -31.14
N ARG A 794 33.06 -57.62 -32.19
CA ARG A 794 32.38 -58.92 -32.00
C ARG A 794 33.30 -60.00 -31.41
N PHE A 795 34.60 -59.89 -31.63
CA PHE A 795 35.66 -60.53 -30.88
C PHE A 795 36.96 -59.73 -31.08
N CYS A 796 37.86 -59.77 -30.09
CA CYS A 796 39.16 -59.12 -30.14
C CYS A 796 40.24 -60.20 -30.09
N PHE A 797 41.25 -60.11 -30.95
CA PHE A 797 42.37 -61.03 -30.93
C PHE A 797 43.64 -60.28 -30.53
N THR A 798 44.35 -60.79 -29.53
CA THR A 798 45.48 -60.11 -28.93
C THR A 798 46.72 -60.99 -29.06
N ILE A 799 47.84 -60.41 -29.48
CA ILE A 799 49.17 -61.03 -29.40
C ILE A 799 50.04 -60.12 -28.54
N GLY A 800 50.69 -60.66 -27.53
CA GLY A 800 51.56 -59.86 -26.67
C GLY A 800 52.63 -60.66 -25.98
N SER A 801 53.56 -59.91 -25.40
CA SER A 801 54.53 -60.42 -24.45
C SER A 801 54.33 -59.78 -23.09
N GLU A 802 54.69 -60.53 -22.07
CA GLU A 802 54.51 -60.13 -20.70
C GLU A 802 55.77 -60.39 -19.92
N TYR A 803 56.21 -59.38 -19.18
CA TYR A 803 57.31 -59.49 -18.25
C TYR A 803 56.81 -59.25 -16.83
N ARG A 804 57.16 -60.14 -15.92
CA ARG A 804 56.81 -60.01 -14.50
C ARG A 804 58.03 -60.17 -13.65
N PHE A 805 58.05 -59.40 -12.58
CA PHE A 805 59.05 -59.50 -11.55
C PHE A 805 58.36 -59.80 -10.23
N TYR A 806 58.85 -60.84 -9.56
CA TYR A 806 58.39 -61.26 -8.25
C TYR A 806 59.33 -60.64 -7.18
N PRO A 807 58.80 -60.22 -6.02
CA PRO A 807 59.57 -59.62 -4.92
C PRO A 807 60.76 -60.47 -4.46
N GLU A 808 60.71 -61.79 -4.64
CA GLU A 808 61.77 -62.72 -4.26
C GLU A 808 62.92 -62.81 -5.29
N GLY A 809 62.87 -62.01 -6.36
CA GLY A 809 63.93 -61.91 -7.38
C GLY A 809 63.70 -62.78 -8.62
N GLU A 810 62.61 -63.53 -8.68
CA GLU A 810 62.22 -64.30 -9.86
C GLU A 810 61.65 -63.39 -10.94
N SER A 811 61.84 -63.76 -12.21
CA SER A 811 61.19 -63.08 -13.33
C SER A 811 60.66 -64.07 -14.35
N THR A 812 59.50 -63.75 -14.92
CA THR A 812 58.87 -64.57 -15.97
C THR A 812 58.65 -63.75 -17.22
N VAL A 813 58.95 -64.35 -18.38
CA VAL A 813 58.57 -63.84 -19.70
C VAL A 813 57.55 -64.78 -20.30
N ALA A 814 56.41 -64.26 -20.72
CA ALA A 814 55.40 -65.02 -21.46
C ALA A 814 55.17 -64.41 -22.83
N PHE A 815 54.93 -65.26 -23.82
CA PHE A 815 54.39 -64.87 -25.12
C PHE A 815 53.06 -65.57 -25.33
N GLY A 816 52.01 -64.81 -25.64
CA GLY A 816 50.67 -65.37 -25.64
C GLY A 816 49.71 -64.72 -26.61
N VAL A 817 48.64 -65.46 -26.85
CA VAL A 817 47.55 -65.08 -27.72
C VAL A 817 46.25 -65.15 -26.93
N ASN A 818 45.47 -64.05 -26.91
CA ASN A 818 44.21 -63.97 -26.20
C ASN A 818 43.06 -63.62 -27.15
N LEU A 819 41.91 -64.25 -26.93
CA LEU A 819 40.62 -63.94 -27.55
C LEU A 819 39.69 -63.28 -26.53
N GLY A 820 39.28 -62.05 -26.81
CA GLY A 820 38.25 -61.34 -26.08
C GLY A 820 36.90 -61.48 -26.74
N LEU A 821 35.90 -61.95 -26.00
CA LEU A 821 34.51 -62.05 -26.43
C LEU A 821 33.65 -61.04 -25.65
N PRO A 822 32.78 -60.28 -26.32
CA PRO A 822 31.84 -59.41 -25.61
C PRO A 822 30.90 -60.25 -24.74
N VAL A 823 30.64 -59.77 -23.53
CA VAL A 823 29.60 -60.37 -22.69
C VAL A 823 28.25 -59.97 -23.28
N ARG A 824 27.41 -60.95 -23.60
CA ARG A 824 26.10 -60.74 -24.23
C ARG A 824 25.15 -59.95 -23.34
#